data_AF-X6PE77-F1
#
_entry.id   AF-X6PE77-F1
#
_cell.length_a   1.000
_cell.length_b   1.000
_cell.length_c   1.000
_cell.angle_alpha   90.00
_cell.angle_beta   90.00
_cell.angle_gamma   90.00
#
_symmetry.space_group_name_H-M   'P 1'
#
loop_
_entity.id
_entity.type
_entity.pdbx_description
1 polymer ?
#
loop_
_entity_poly.entity_id
_entity_poly.type
_entity_poly.pdbx_seq_one_letter_code
_entity_poly.pdbx_strand_id
1 'polypeptide(L)'
;EKLLVYACNLAENGKEELFANILERFKPYVNLRYKFTYGHRRVLSLKKTLTQNKTKKKKHNLLGHLVSPASVNNVRCVRYLLESQLVKPLDRELKRALNLATLFQNEDCMKLLLSANYLDERDKAMRDYALQYLKEKSKSEVLLGYLKQHLNKLELKVVMNALCKVMQEMIKDRKCISTDLFNLCWLYDSNKMWEVMFSKCQQLLNIDTLSEKPNDWQWLSEYMVEDRNLLIWLERCVNDKDKEKNKDKDKEKKKKENEDNGDSDEDEEENEKKGNDIYWSKIKTLCDEQRYKEMIVYQNTLKKEIDSNEEKFAEICSWKCSNVISPKYLNKKSNWRQDAFPNGVKCHLSEQDLLQMSLKSRDVTFRPKHTYDFDLYLTELLSRAHEVDEQFQTLTKRIFNKCKGCSFLSGPIKTHERCKMKAQVEYRNENFPKSAHILDIIRCQATFDTIVNFRNGLFLLVDQIGANKTNFEIMRIKNGFEIKEINNNNNNNNKNDDGNKKLYSERLKLEIPQEYKDIKINVIFTNDKGLRVVGEIQLLLQPISTFKERQHQIYEISRQEEYRFGALKQVSIHSFAFQLKMSGCHPSSLSPLMLYFPLEFRRCPYVLTQKDSEGKNYLSQLAYNENLHLNCVQEMLQSGNFMPTQVVQKQLAETNQFGNYPLMYALWKQSSISLVQLFVPESSTNAQIIWNALDEVCFFIIYYYYYYYYYY
;
A
#
# COMPACT_ATOMS: atom_id res chain seq x y z
N GLU A 1 28.11 9.52 -14.96
CA GLU A 1 27.45 9.67 -16.28
C GLU A 1 27.97 8.68 -17.34
N LYS A 2 29.24 8.72 -17.75
CA LYS A 2 29.79 7.80 -18.79
C LYS A 2 29.49 6.31 -18.53
N LEU A 3 29.62 5.87 -17.27
CA LEU A 3 29.28 4.49 -16.87
C LEU A 3 27.79 4.16 -17.07
N LEU A 4 26.89 5.09 -16.78
CA LEU A 4 25.45 4.90 -17.00
C LEU A 4 25.12 4.85 -18.48
N VAL A 5 25.73 5.73 -19.30
CA VAL A 5 25.59 5.67 -20.76
C VAL A 5 26.06 4.33 -21.30
N TYR A 6 27.21 3.84 -20.83
CA TYR A 6 27.73 2.54 -21.25
C TYR A 6 26.83 1.38 -20.80
N ALA A 7 26.29 1.42 -19.57
CA ALA A 7 25.31 0.45 -19.09
C ALA A 7 24.04 0.47 -19.96
N CYS A 8 23.48 1.63 -20.28
CA CYS A 8 22.33 1.77 -21.17
C CYS A 8 22.61 1.16 -22.56
N ASN A 9 23.80 1.39 -23.12
CA ASN A 9 24.19 0.77 -24.38
C ASN A 9 24.24 -0.77 -24.29
N LEU A 10 24.67 -1.33 -23.16
CA LEU A 10 24.65 -2.78 -22.96
C LEU A 10 23.22 -3.31 -22.87
N ALA A 11 22.33 -2.60 -22.17
CA ALA A 11 20.91 -2.94 -22.12
C ALA A 11 20.24 -2.86 -23.50
N GLU A 12 20.59 -1.86 -24.33
CA GLU A 12 20.13 -1.73 -25.72
C GLU A 12 20.59 -2.89 -26.61
N ASN A 13 21.77 -3.45 -26.32
CA ASN A 13 22.35 -4.58 -27.05
C ASN A 13 21.96 -5.95 -26.47
N GLY A 14 20.99 -6.03 -25.54
CA GLY A 14 20.56 -7.29 -24.92
C GLY A 14 21.67 -7.98 -24.10
N LYS A 15 22.56 -7.19 -23.48
CA LYS A 15 23.66 -7.66 -22.63
C LYS A 15 23.35 -7.39 -21.16
N GLU A 16 22.24 -7.94 -20.66
CA GLU A 16 21.70 -7.61 -19.33
C GLU A 16 22.63 -8.02 -18.17
N GLU A 17 23.36 -9.14 -18.30
CA GLU A 17 24.30 -9.58 -17.26
C GLU A 17 25.47 -8.59 -17.10
N LEU A 18 26.01 -8.07 -18.21
CA LEU A 18 27.05 -7.04 -18.17
C LEU A 18 26.51 -5.71 -17.63
N PHE A 19 25.27 -5.36 -17.95
CA PHE A 19 24.59 -4.22 -17.35
C PHE A 19 24.54 -4.34 -15.82
N ALA A 20 24.09 -5.49 -15.32
CA ALA A 20 24.01 -5.79 -13.88
C ALA A 20 25.38 -5.71 -13.19
N ASN A 21 26.38 -6.37 -13.76
CA ASN A 21 27.76 -6.40 -13.24
C ASN A 21 28.37 -5.00 -13.13
N ILE A 22 28.12 -4.12 -14.08
CA ILE A 22 28.61 -2.73 -14.03
C ILE A 22 27.94 -1.97 -12.90
N LEU A 23 26.63 -2.10 -12.74
CA LEU A 23 25.92 -1.38 -11.69
C LEU A 23 26.33 -1.84 -10.29
N GLU A 24 26.57 -3.14 -10.09
CA GLU A 24 27.08 -3.67 -8.83
C GLU A 24 28.50 -3.19 -8.54
N ARG A 25 29.42 -3.39 -9.50
CA ARG A 25 30.83 -3.04 -9.33
C ARG A 25 31.03 -1.56 -9.04
N PHE A 26 30.21 -0.70 -9.64
CA PHE A 26 30.30 0.74 -9.48
C PHE A 26 29.22 1.33 -8.55
N LYS A 27 28.50 0.51 -7.78
CA LYS A 27 27.46 0.95 -6.84
C LYS A 27 27.88 2.13 -5.95
N PRO A 28 29.11 2.18 -5.37
CA PRO A 28 29.53 3.33 -4.55
C PRO A 28 29.68 4.64 -5.34
N TYR A 29 29.84 4.57 -6.66
CA TYR A 29 30.17 5.70 -7.54
C TYR A 29 29.01 6.14 -8.43
N VAL A 30 27.97 5.32 -8.56
CA VAL A 30 26.84 5.60 -9.45
C VAL A 30 25.73 6.28 -8.66
N ASN A 31 25.62 7.61 -8.82
CA ASN A 31 24.42 8.32 -8.43
C ASN A 31 23.33 8.08 -9.50
N LEU A 32 22.44 7.11 -9.22
CA LEU A 32 21.34 6.74 -10.13
C LEU A 32 20.29 7.85 -10.30
N ARG A 33 20.33 8.91 -9.47
CA ARG A 33 19.48 10.10 -9.60
C ARG A 33 19.96 11.07 -10.66
N TYR A 34 21.12 10.80 -11.29
CA TYR A 34 21.66 11.70 -12.31
C TYR A 34 20.77 11.69 -13.55
N LYS A 35 20.14 12.83 -13.83
CA LYS A 35 19.40 13.06 -15.08
C LYS A 35 20.40 13.19 -16.22
N PHE A 36 20.46 12.22 -17.12
CA PHE A 36 21.30 12.31 -18.31
C PHE A 36 20.46 12.62 -19.55
N THR A 37 21.02 13.42 -20.45
CA THR A 37 20.41 13.64 -21.76
C THR A 37 20.90 12.55 -22.69
N TYR A 38 20.08 11.53 -22.94
CA TYR A 38 20.34 10.63 -24.05
C TYR A 38 19.96 11.33 -25.36
N GLY A 39 20.96 11.65 -26.19
CA GLY A 39 20.69 12.09 -27.55
C GLY A 39 20.22 10.88 -28.33
N HIS A 40 19.00 10.91 -28.88
CA HIS A 40 18.53 9.97 -29.89
C HIS A 40 19.54 9.90 -31.05
N ARG A 41 20.54 9.02 -30.97
CA ARG A 41 21.51 8.86 -32.07
C ARG A 41 20.91 8.08 -33.24
N ARG A 42 19.86 7.29 -33.01
CA ARG A 42 19.28 6.39 -34.03
C ARG A 42 18.24 7.00 -34.98
N VAL A 43 17.76 8.23 -34.76
CA VAL A 43 16.81 8.89 -35.70
C VAL A 43 17.44 10.09 -36.43
N LEU A 44 18.69 10.47 -36.10
CA LEU A 44 19.34 11.67 -36.65
C LEU A 44 20.50 11.41 -37.62
N SER A 45 20.73 10.18 -38.08
CA SER A 45 21.63 9.96 -39.24
C SER A 45 20.95 10.25 -40.59
N LEU A 46 19.63 10.53 -40.62
CA LEU A 46 18.87 10.84 -41.84
C LEU A 46 18.45 12.30 -42.01
N LYS A 47 18.77 13.19 -41.07
CA LYS A 47 18.48 14.64 -41.20
C LYS A 47 19.65 15.50 -40.74
N LYS A 48 20.63 15.67 -41.63
CA LYS A 48 21.62 16.75 -41.53
C LYS A 48 21.17 18.05 -42.23
N THR A 49 19.98 18.09 -42.83
CA THR A 49 19.58 19.19 -43.74
C THR A 49 18.28 19.93 -43.42
N LEU A 50 17.58 19.65 -42.31
CA LEU A 50 16.39 20.44 -41.94
C LEU A 50 16.53 20.97 -40.50
N THR A 51 16.86 22.26 -40.45
CA THR A 51 16.60 23.26 -39.39
C THR A 51 16.81 22.84 -37.93
N GLN A 52 17.79 23.51 -37.31
CA GLN A 52 18.13 23.49 -35.88
C GLN A 52 17.01 24.06 -34.98
N ASN A 53 15.80 23.51 -35.03
CA ASN A 53 14.86 23.71 -33.96
C ASN A 53 15.42 22.98 -32.73
N LYS A 54 15.84 23.75 -31.73
CA LYS A 54 16.27 23.31 -30.40
C LYS A 54 15.15 22.51 -29.74
N THR A 55 14.96 21.27 -30.14
CA THR A 55 14.10 20.32 -29.45
C THR A 55 14.67 20.21 -28.04
N LYS A 56 13.94 20.72 -27.05
CA LYS A 56 14.32 20.63 -25.63
C LYS A 56 14.62 19.16 -25.35
N LYS A 57 15.90 18.81 -25.19
CA LYS A 57 16.33 17.45 -24.84
C LYS A 57 15.62 17.08 -23.55
N LYS A 58 14.59 16.23 -23.62
CA LYS A 58 13.89 15.73 -22.44
C LYS A 58 14.89 14.91 -21.64
N LYS A 59 15.19 15.36 -20.44
CA LYS A 59 16.05 14.64 -19.50
C LYS A 59 15.26 13.47 -18.92
N HIS A 60 15.67 12.25 -19.23
CA HIS A 60 15.12 11.04 -18.62
C HIS A 60 16.06 10.57 -17.50
N ASN A 61 15.49 9.95 -16.47
CA ASN A 61 16.28 9.15 -15.55
C ASN A 61 16.48 7.75 -16.15
N LEU A 62 17.34 6.94 -15.53
CA LEU A 62 17.65 5.60 -16.01
C LEU A 62 16.39 4.74 -16.19
N LEU A 63 15.46 4.81 -15.23
CA LEU A 63 14.22 4.03 -15.26
C LEU A 63 13.34 4.40 -16.46
N GLY A 64 13.11 5.70 -16.70
CA GLY A 64 12.35 6.17 -17.86
C GLY A 64 13.02 5.80 -19.19
N HIS A 65 14.35 5.81 -19.24
CA HIS A 65 15.09 5.40 -20.43
C HIS A 65 14.91 3.90 -20.75
N LEU A 66 14.97 3.05 -19.73
CA LEU A 66 14.81 1.60 -19.91
C LEU A 66 13.37 1.20 -20.27
N VAL A 67 12.38 2.02 -19.90
CA VAL A 67 10.95 1.78 -20.19
C VAL A 67 10.53 2.30 -21.56
N SER A 68 11.18 3.36 -22.06
CA SER A 68 10.77 4.00 -23.31
C SER A 68 11.16 3.19 -24.54
N PRO A 69 10.20 2.84 -25.42
CA PRO A 69 10.45 2.26 -26.75
C PRO A 69 11.24 3.15 -27.69
N ALA A 70 11.24 4.46 -27.44
CA ALA A 70 12.08 5.40 -28.17
C ALA A 70 13.57 5.21 -27.84
N SER A 71 13.92 4.46 -26.79
CA SER A 71 15.30 4.18 -26.43
C SER A 71 15.59 2.70 -26.29
N VAL A 72 15.65 2.16 -25.06
CA VAL A 72 16.21 0.82 -24.82
C VAL A 72 15.12 -0.25 -24.72
N ASN A 73 13.97 0.07 -24.11
CA ASN A 73 12.88 -0.87 -23.86
C ASN A 73 13.35 -2.24 -23.36
N ASN A 74 14.09 -2.27 -22.24
CA ASN A 74 14.62 -3.51 -21.68
C ASN A 74 14.01 -3.77 -20.30
N VAL A 75 12.90 -4.52 -20.31
CA VAL A 75 12.13 -4.88 -19.11
C VAL A 75 12.97 -5.65 -18.09
N ARG A 76 13.92 -6.49 -18.54
CA ARG A 76 14.81 -7.26 -17.65
C ARG A 76 15.74 -6.35 -16.85
N CYS A 77 16.32 -5.34 -17.51
CA CYS A 77 17.12 -4.31 -16.84
C CYS A 77 16.30 -3.45 -15.88
N VAL A 78 15.05 -3.12 -16.24
CA VAL A 78 14.10 -2.44 -15.32
C VAL A 78 13.88 -3.30 -14.08
N ARG A 79 13.62 -4.60 -14.24
CA ARG A 79 13.34 -5.51 -13.12
C ARG A 79 14.53 -5.61 -12.20
N TYR A 80 15.71 -5.81 -12.76
CA TYR A 80 16.94 -5.88 -12.00
C TYR A 80 17.19 -4.62 -11.16
N LEU A 81 16.98 -3.42 -11.72
CA LEU A 81 17.13 -2.17 -10.98
C LEU A 81 16.17 -2.07 -9.78
N LEU A 82 14.94 -2.55 -9.94
CA LEU A 82 13.91 -2.52 -8.91
C LEU A 82 14.19 -3.56 -7.81
N GLU A 83 14.65 -4.76 -8.16
CA GLU A 83 14.88 -5.86 -7.20
C GLU A 83 16.20 -5.76 -6.44
N SER A 84 17.25 -5.27 -7.09
CA SER A 84 18.57 -5.04 -6.48
C SER A 84 18.56 -3.89 -5.46
N GLN A 85 17.46 -3.14 -5.37
CA GLN A 85 17.30 -1.95 -4.52
C GLN A 85 18.41 -0.89 -4.74
N LEU A 86 19.09 -0.94 -5.88
CA LEU A 86 20.09 0.06 -6.27
C LEU A 86 19.43 1.42 -6.44
N VAL A 87 18.24 1.43 -7.03
CA VAL A 87 17.34 2.57 -7.02
C VAL A 87 16.32 2.30 -5.94
N LYS A 88 16.27 3.13 -4.89
CA LYS A 88 15.02 3.34 -4.13
C LYS A 88 14.26 4.37 -4.95
N PRO A 89 13.39 3.97 -5.89
CA PRO A 89 12.77 4.94 -6.76
C PRO A 89 11.96 5.85 -5.84
N LEU A 90 12.21 7.15 -5.90
CA LEU A 90 11.24 8.08 -5.34
C LEU A 90 9.93 7.84 -6.08
N ASP A 91 8.80 7.95 -5.40
CA ASP A 91 7.47 7.73 -6.00
C ASP A 91 7.30 8.54 -7.30
N ARG A 92 7.93 9.73 -7.37
CA ARG A 92 7.96 10.59 -8.56
C ARG A 92 8.67 9.96 -9.77
N GLU A 93 9.79 9.25 -9.57
CA GLU A 93 10.54 8.61 -10.65
C GLU A 93 9.80 7.40 -11.21
N LEU A 94 9.23 6.60 -10.31
CA LEU A 94 8.43 5.43 -10.68
C LEU A 94 7.15 5.85 -11.39
N LYS A 95 6.46 6.89 -10.90
CA LYS A 95 5.28 7.49 -11.55
C LYS A 95 5.61 8.04 -12.94
N ARG A 96 6.76 8.71 -13.11
CA ARG A 96 7.22 9.17 -14.43
C ARG A 96 7.50 8.02 -15.39
N ALA A 97 8.18 6.97 -14.92
CA ALA A 97 8.45 5.79 -15.72
C ALA A 97 7.14 5.06 -16.09
N LEU A 98 6.20 4.93 -15.15
CA LEU A 98 4.89 4.35 -15.38
C LEU A 98 4.09 5.14 -16.40
N ASN A 99 4.00 6.46 -16.27
CA ASN A 99 3.36 7.32 -17.27
C ASN A 99 3.97 7.16 -18.67
N LEU A 100 5.29 6.95 -18.74
CA LEU A 100 5.99 6.70 -20.00
C LEU A 100 5.65 5.31 -20.55
N ALA A 101 5.60 4.28 -19.70
CA ALA A 101 5.16 2.94 -20.08
C ALA A 101 3.72 2.98 -20.63
N THR A 102 2.82 3.69 -19.94
CA THR A 102 1.43 3.88 -20.35
C THR A 102 1.31 4.65 -21.66
N LEU A 103 2.09 5.73 -21.83
CA LEU A 103 2.10 6.51 -23.08
C LEU A 103 2.45 5.63 -24.29
N PHE A 104 3.37 4.69 -24.11
CA PHE A 104 3.81 3.78 -25.16
C PHE A 104 3.14 2.40 -25.12
N GLN A 105 2.13 2.20 -24.27
CA GLN A 105 1.42 0.92 -24.12
C GLN A 105 2.34 -0.29 -23.88
N ASN A 106 3.43 -0.09 -23.13
CA ASN A 106 4.37 -1.14 -22.79
C ASN A 106 3.87 -1.95 -21.59
N GLU A 107 3.05 -2.97 -21.87
CA GLU A 107 2.34 -3.77 -20.86
C GLU A 107 3.27 -4.42 -19.84
N ASP A 108 4.39 -4.99 -20.29
CA ASP A 108 5.34 -5.67 -19.41
C ASP A 108 6.01 -4.69 -18.45
N CYS A 109 6.44 -3.51 -18.92
CA CYS A 109 6.94 -2.46 -18.05
C CYS A 109 5.85 -1.96 -17.10
N MET A 110 4.63 -1.78 -17.58
CA MET A 110 3.49 -1.36 -16.76
C MET A 110 3.24 -2.33 -15.60
N LYS A 111 3.14 -3.64 -15.89
CA LYS A 111 2.99 -4.71 -14.88
C LYS A 111 4.15 -4.72 -13.89
N LEU A 112 5.38 -4.59 -14.38
CA LEU A 112 6.58 -4.61 -13.54
C LEU A 112 6.68 -3.39 -12.61
N LEU A 113 6.44 -2.19 -13.13
CA LEU A 113 6.49 -0.93 -12.37
C LEU A 113 5.36 -0.89 -11.33
N LEU A 114 4.15 -1.33 -11.69
CA LEU A 114 3.05 -1.46 -10.74
C LEU A 114 3.37 -2.48 -9.67
N SER A 115 3.83 -3.68 -10.03
CA SER A 115 4.17 -4.69 -9.02
C SER A 115 5.31 -4.24 -8.09
N ALA A 116 6.17 -3.30 -8.51
CA ALA A 116 7.18 -2.71 -7.64
C ALA A 116 6.58 -1.77 -6.58
N ASN A 117 5.45 -1.10 -6.88
CA ASN A 117 4.66 -0.33 -5.90
C ASN A 117 3.97 -1.22 -4.86
N TYR A 118 3.74 -2.50 -5.17
CA TYR A 118 2.96 -3.43 -4.34
C TYR A 118 3.80 -4.63 -3.88
N LEU A 119 5.09 -4.38 -3.62
CA LEU A 119 6.00 -5.37 -3.03
C LEU A 119 5.62 -5.73 -1.59
N ASP A 120 5.11 -4.75 -0.87
CA ASP A 120 4.60 -4.91 0.48
C ASP A 120 3.17 -5.49 0.40
N GLU A 121 2.90 -6.58 1.13
CA GLU A 121 1.56 -7.19 1.16
C GLU A 121 0.53 -6.23 1.73
N ARG A 122 0.92 -5.28 2.60
CA ARG A 122 0.04 -4.24 3.11
C ARG A 122 -0.40 -3.30 2.00
N ASP A 123 0.54 -2.79 1.20
CA ASP A 123 0.24 -1.90 0.08
C ASP A 123 -0.61 -2.61 -0.98
N LYS A 124 -0.30 -3.89 -1.25
CA LYS A 124 -1.10 -4.75 -2.12
C LYS A 124 -2.52 -4.95 -1.57
N ALA A 125 -2.67 -5.26 -0.29
CA ALA A 125 -3.98 -5.41 0.34
C ALA A 125 -4.79 -4.10 0.31
N MET A 126 -4.16 -2.95 0.58
CA MET A 126 -4.79 -1.63 0.45
C MET A 126 -5.27 -1.36 -0.99
N ARG A 127 -4.45 -1.71 -1.99
CA ARG A 127 -4.83 -1.60 -3.40
C ARG A 127 -6.01 -2.51 -3.73
N ASP A 128 -5.94 -3.78 -3.35
CA ASP A 128 -6.97 -4.75 -3.65
C ASP A 128 -8.30 -4.36 -2.98
N TYR A 129 -8.24 -3.83 -1.75
CA TYR A 129 -9.39 -3.22 -1.10
C TYR A 129 -9.91 -2.00 -1.85
N ALA A 130 -9.06 -1.07 -2.29
CA ALA A 130 -9.48 0.09 -3.08
C ALA A 130 -10.17 -0.30 -4.41
N LEU A 131 -9.62 -1.30 -5.11
CA LEU A 131 -10.22 -1.83 -6.34
C LEU A 131 -11.57 -2.51 -6.07
N GLN A 132 -11.66 -3.28 -4.98
CA GLN A 132 -12.92 -3.91 -4.57
C GLN A 132 -13.97 -2.86 -4.19
N TYR A 133 -13.58 -1.83 -3.44
CA TYR A 133 -14.43 -0.68 -3.12
C TYR A 133 -14.99 0.00 -4.38
N LEU A 134 -14.13 0.27 -5.37
CA LEU A 134 -14.55 0.86 -6.65
C LEU A 134 -15.58 -0.03 -7.37
N LYS A 135 -15.36 -1.34 -7.41
CA LYS A 135 -16.31 -2.30 -8.02
C LYS A 135 -17.65 -2.31 -7.30
N GLU A 136 -17.66 -2.39 -5.97
CA GLU A 136 -18.89 -2.37 -5.17
C GLU A 136 -19.65 -1.06 -5.34
N LYS A 137 -18.93 0.07 -5.37
CA LYS A 137 -19.53 1.39 -5.63
C LYS A 137 -20.22 1.41 -6.98
N SER A 138 -19.52 0.99 -8.03
CA SER A 138 -20.07 1.01 -9.38
C SER A 138 -21.23 0.03 -9.55
N LYS A 139 -21.16 -1.17 -8.97
CA LYS A 139 -22.26 -2.14 -8.92
C LYS A 139 -23.51 -1.54 -8.29
N SER A 140 -23.39 -0.90 -7.12
CA SER A 140 -24.53 -0.24 -6.45
C SER A 140 -25.05 0.98 -7.23
N GLU A 141 -24.18 1.75 -7.89
CA GLU A 141 -24.59 2.86 -8.76
C GLU A 141 -25.36 2.39 -10.00
N VAL A 142 -24.93 1.30 -10.63
CA VAL A 142 -25.63 0.68 -11.76
C VAL A 142 -27.01 0.23 -11.33
N LEU A 143 -27.12 -0.51 -10.21
CA LEU A 143 -28.41 -0.96 -9.68
C LEU A 143 -29.34 0.23 -9.37
N LEU A 144 -28.83 1.27 -8.70
CA LEU A 144 -29.60 2.48 -8.44
C LEU A 144 -29.99 3.21 -9.73
N GLY A 145 -29.14 3.18 -10.75
CA GLY A 145 -29.41 3.70 -12.09
C GLY A 145 -30.60 2.99 -12.74
N TYR A 146 -30.62 1.66 -12.74
CA TYR A 146 -31.75 0.87 -13.24
C TYR A 146 -33.04 1.14 -12.47
N LEU A 147 -32.98 1.21 -11.13
CA LEU A 147 -34.15 1.57 -10.32
C LEU A 147 -34.70 2.96 -10.70
N LYS A 148 -33.84 3.94 -10.95
CA LYS A 148 -34.23 5.29 -11.39
C LYS A 148 -34.83 5.31 -12.80
N GLN A 149 -34.45 4.38 -13.67
CA GLN A 149 -34.97 4.28 -15.04
C GLN A 149 -36.37 3.65 -15.07
N HIS A 150 -36.63 2.68 -14.19
CA HIS A 150 -37.87 1.89 -14.21
C HIS A 150 -38.93 2.31 -13.19
N LEU A 151 -38.55 3.04 -12.14
CA LEU A 151 -39.48 3.53 -11.13
C LEU A 151 -39.66 5.03 -11.27
N ASN A 152 -40.89 5.50 -11.06
CA ASN A 152 -41.10 6.94 -10.92
C ASN A 152 -40.48 7.44 -9.60
N LYS A 153 -40.34 8.76 -9.48
CA LYS A 153 -39.65 9.40 -8.35
C LYS A 153 -40.28 9.07 -6.98
N LEU A 154 -41.60 8.85 -6.94
CA LEU A 154 -42.34 8.52 -5.73
C LEU A 154 -42.15 7.04 -5.37
N GLU A 155 -42.30 6.13 -6.32
CA GLU A 155 -42.07 4.69 -6.16
C GLU A 155 -40.65 4.40 -5.68
N LEU A 156 -39.65 5.00 -6.34
CA LEU A 156 -38.24 4.88 -5.94
C LEU A 156 -38.06 5.32 -4.48
N LYS A 157 -38.69 6.43 -4.08
CA LYS A 157 -38.63 6.94 -2.71
C LYS A 157 -39.28 5.97 -1.72
N VAL A 158 -40.42 5.38 -2.05
CA VAL A 158 -41.10 4.40 -1.18
C VAL A 158 -40.24 3.15 -1.01
N VAL A 159 -39.75 2.57 -2.11
CA VAL A 159 -38.90 1.36 -2.09
C VAL A 159 -37.63 1.61 -1.29
N MET A 160 -36.90 2.69 -1.59
CA MET A 160 -35.63 2.97 -0.92
C MET A 160 -35.81 3.31 0.56
N ASN A 161 -36.86 4.04 0.94
CA ASN A 161 -37.13 4.29 2.36
C ASN A 161 -37.47 3.00 3.13
N ALA A 162 -38.21 2.07 2.51
CA ALA A 162 -38.50 0.77 3.11
C ALA A 162 -37.22 -0.04 3.32
N LEU A 163 -36.35 -0.11 2.31
CA LEU A 163 -35.05 -0.79 2.40
C LEU A 163 -34.15 -0.17 3.47
N CYS A 164 -34.01 1.16 3.49
CA CYS A 164 -33.24 1.87 4.51
C CYS A 164 -33.77 1.59 5.92
N LYS A 165 -35.10 1.59 6.10
CA LYS A 165 -35.73 1.27 7.39
C LYS A 165 -35.40 -0.14 7.85
N VAL A 166 -35.55 -1.14 6.97
CA VAL A 166 -35.21 -2.54 7.30
C VAL A 166 -33.73 -2.65 7.67
N MET A 167 -32.84 -2.05 6.89
CA MET A 167 -31.41 -2.06 7.17
C MET A 167 -31.06 -1.41 8.52
N GLN A 168 -31.72 -0.29 8.86
CA GLN A 168 -31.56 0.36 10.16
C GLN A 168 -31.96 -0.57 11.31
N GLU A 169 -33.11 -1.26 11.22
CA GLU A 169 -33.54 -2.20 12.26
C GLU A 169 -32.59 -3.40 12.37
N MET A 170 -32.10 -3.93 11.25
CA MET A 170 -31.10 -5.01 11.27
C MET A 170 -29.80 -4.61 11.98
N ILE A 171 -29.31 -3.39 11.76
CA ILE A 171 -28.12 -2.86 12.45
C ILE A 171 -28.39 -2.69 13.95
N LYS A 172 -29.54 -2.11 14.32
CA LYS A 172 -29.95 -1.96 15.73
C LYS A 172 -30.00 -3.32 16.44
N ASP A 173 -30.54 -4.33 15.77
CA ASP A 173 -30.72 -5.68 16.29
C ASP A 173 -29.47 -6.57 16.22
N ARG A 174 -28.34 -6.06 15.72
CA ARG A 174 -27.07 -6.81 15.51
C ARG A 174 -27.26 -8.02 14.59
N LYS A 175 -28.13 -7.93 13.60
CA LYS A 175 -28.30 -8.98 12.60
C LYS A 175 -27.20 -8.89 11.54
N CYS A 176 -27.00 -9.99 10.83
CA CYS A 176 -26.13 -10.00 9.67
C CYS A 176 -26.72 -9.11 8.58
N ILE A 177 -25.95 -8.16 8.03
CA ILE A 177 -26.43 -7.23 7.00
C ILE A 177 -25.93 -7.66 5.63
N SER A 178 -26.78 -7.53 4.61
CA SER A 178 -26.36 -7.69 3.22
C SER A 178 -25.60 -6.46 2.76
N THR A 179 -24.30 -6.62 2.45
CA THR A 179 -23.44 -5.52 2.00
C THR A 179 -23.97 -4.84 0.73
N ASP A 180 -24.52 -5.60 -0.22
CA ASP A 180 -25.12 -5.07 -1.45
C ASP A 180 -26.31 -4.13 -1.16
N LEU A 181 -27.23 -4.57 -0.30
CA LEU A 181 -28.38 -3.75 0.11
C LEU A 181 -27.95 -2.55 0.95
N PHE A 182 -26.97 -2.73 1.83
CA PHE A 182 -26.42 -1.63 2.62
C PHE A 182 -25.80 -0.56 1.72
N ASN A 183 -24.95 -0.95 0.76
CA ASN A 183 -24.30 -0.04 -0.16
C ASN A 183 -25.31 0.72 -1.04
N LEU A 184 -26.38 0.04 -1.47
CA LEU A 184 -27.49 0.69 -2.17
C LEU A 184 -28.21 1.72 -1.28
N CYS A 185 -28.51 1.38 -0.02
CA CYS A 185 -29.10 2.29 0.96
C CYS A 185 -28.17 3.47 1.27
N TRP A 186 -26.86 3.22 1.36
CA TRP A 186 -25.81 4.21 1.56
C TRP A 186 -25.76 5.24 0.43
N LEU A 187 -25.79 4.79 -0.83
CA LEU A 187 -25.82 5.69 -1.99
C LEU A 187 -27.12 6.50 -2.09
N TYR A 188 -28.21 6.02 -1.50
CA TYR A 188 -29.50 6.72 -1.49
C TYR A 188 -29.63 7.74 -0.35
N ASP A 189 -29.26 7.37 0.88
CA ASP A 189 -29.36 8.22 2.08
C ASP A 189 -28.21 7.92 3.06
N SER A 190 -27.02 8.42 2.72
CA SER A 190 -25.79 8.20 3.49
C SER A 190 -25.87 8.73 4.93
N ASN A 191 -26.58 9.83 5.16
CA ASN A 191 -26.72 10.42 6.50
C ASN A 191 -27.45 9.48 7.45
N LYS A 192 -28.64 8.97 7.07
CA LYS A 192 -29.39 8.03 7.93
C LYS A 192 -28.61 6.74 8.17
N MET A 193 -27.94 6.24 7.14
CA MET A 193 -27.16 5.00 7.26
C MET A 193 -25.92 5.19 8.13
N TRP A 194 -25.26 6.35 8.07
CA TRP A 194 -24.17 6.72 8.96
C TRP A 194 -24.65 6.83 10.41
N GLU A 195 -25.74 7.55 10.66
CA GLU A 195 -26.26 7.77 12.01
C GLU A 195 -26.55 6.45 12.73
N VAL A 196 -27.21 5.50 12.07
CA VAL A 196 -27.50 4.19 12.68
C VAL A 196 -26.24 3.36 12.89
N MET A 197 -25.32 3.34 11.92
CA MET A 197 -24.07 2.56 12.00
C MET A 197 -23.17 3.12 13.12
N PHE A 198 -23.01 4.44 13.16
CA PHE A 198 -22.20 5.11 14.17
C PHE A 198 -22.79 4.98 15.57
N SER A 199 -24.11 5.19 15.72
CA SER A 199 -24.79 4.98 16.99
C SER A 199 -24.61 3.54 17.49
N LYS A 200 -24.66 2.57 16.58
CA LYS A 200 -24.39 1.18 16.96
C LYS A 200 -22.95 0.97 17.40
N CYS A 201 -21.98 1.53 16.68
CA CYS A 201 -20.58 1.48 17.08
C CYS A 201 -20.35 2.13 18.45
N GLN A 202 -20.99 3.26 18.76
CA GLN A 202 -20.93 3.90 20.08
C GLN A 202 -21.44 2.99 21.21
N GLN A 203 -22.49 2.22 20.95
CA GLN A 203 -23.02 1.26 21.93
C GLN A 203 -22.07 0.08 22.17
N LEU A 204 -21.45 -0.44 21.11
CA LEU A 204 -20.64 -1.67 21.16
C LEU A 204 -19.18 -1.41 21.56
N LEU A 205 -18.60 -0.28 21.15
CA LEU A 205 -17.23 0.12 21.48
C LEU A 205 -17.18 0.69 22.90
N ASN A 206 -17.40 -0.19 23.88
CA ASN A 206 -17.28 0.11 25.29
C ASN A 206 -16.20 -0.79 25.91
N ILE A 207 -15.10 -0.17 26.36
CA ILE A 207 -13.92 -0.90 26.86
C ILE A 207 -14.21 -1.79 28.07
N ASP A 208 -15.23 -1.46 28.87
CA ASP A 208 -15.60 -2.21 30.06
C ASP A 208 -16.29 -3.53 29.71
N THR A 209 -17.00 -3.60 28.58
CA THR A 209 -17.89 -4.74 28.27
C THR A 209 -17.54 -5.50 27.01
N LEU A 210 -16.75 -4.92 26.10
CA LEU A 210 -16.48 -5.51 24.79
C LEU A 210 -15.74 -6.85 24.88
N SER A 211 -14.76 -6.95 25.79
CA SER A 211 -14.00 -8.19 26.01
C SER A 211 -14.84 -9.32 26.63
N GLU A 212 -15.93 -8.98 27.33
CA GLU A 212 -16.83 -9.94 27.99
C GLU A 212 -17.97 -10.40 27.07
N LYS A 213 -18.22 -9.69 25.96
CA LYS A 213 -19.33 -9.93 25.04
C LYS A 213 -18.84 -10.38 23.67
N PRO A 214 -18.59 -11.68 23.47
CA PRO A 214 -18.00 -12.18 22.22
C PRO A 214 -18.85 -11.89 20.99
N ASN A 215 -20.18 -11.85 21.12
CA ASN A 215 -21.07 -11.52 20.01
C ASN A 215 -20.96 -10.05 19.57
N ASP A 216 -20.70 -9.13 20.50
CA ASP A 216 -20.51 -7.71 20.18
C ASP A 216 -19.18 -7.53 19.43
N TRP A 217 -18.12 -8.20 19.89
CA TRP A 217 -16.86 -8.25 19.16
C TRP A 217 -17.00 -8.90 17.79
N GLN A 218 -17.69 -10.03 17.67
CA GLN A 218 -17.86 -10.71 16.38
C GLN A 218 -18.55 -9.81 15.36
N TRP A 219 -19.58 -9.07 15.78
CA TRP A 219 -20.27 -8.12 14.90
C TRP A 219 -19.35 -6.98 14.44
N LEU A 220 -18.55 -6.41 15.36
CA LEU A 220 -17.57 -5.37 15.03
C LEU A 220 -16.44 -5.92 14.13
N SER A 221 -15.93 -7.12 14.42
CA SER A 221 -14.88 -7.77 13.62
C SER A 221 -15.37 -7.96 12.19
N GLU A 222 -16.56 -8.52 12.02
CA GLU A 222 -17.19 -8.73 10.71
C GLU A 222 -17.25 -7.41 9.92
N TYR A 223 -17.93 -6.38 10.42
CA TYR A 223 -18.24 -5.20 9.60
C TYR A 223 -17.21 -4.07 9.63
N MET A 224 -16.33 -4.04 10.64
CA MET A 224 -15.35 -2.96 10.80
C MET A 224 -13.92 -3.41 10.50
N VAL A 225 -13.57 -4.66 10.78
CA VAL A 225 -12.20 -5.17 10.62
C VAL A 225 -12.08 -5.99 9.34
N GLU A 226 -12.98 -6.94 9.13
CA GLU A 226 -12.90 -7.96 8.08
C GLU A 226 -13.59 -7.53 6.79
N ASP A 227 -14.75 -6.85 6.87
CA ASP A 227 -15.51 -6.40 5.71
C ASP A 227 -14.77 -5.30 4.92
N ARG A 228 -14.57 -5.61 3.64
CA ARG A 228 -13.89 -4.80 2.62
C ARG A 228 -14.84 -4.37 1.50
N ASN A 229 -16.13 -4.61 1.64
CA ASN A 229 -17.15 -4.34 0.63
C ASN A 229 -18.05 -3.16 1.04
N LEU A 230 -18.13 -2.81 2.33
CA LEU A 230 -18.90 -1.64 2.79
C LEU A 230 -18.28 -0.32 2.34
N LEU A 231 -19.07 0.51 1.63
CA LEU A 231 -18.60 1.77 1.05
C LEU A 231 -18.31 2.85 2.11
N ILE A 232 -19.06 2.83 3.21
CA ILE A 232 -19.02 3.85 4.28
C ILE A 232 -17.60 4.12 4.83
N TRP A 233 -16.72 3.11 4.82
CA TRP A 233 -15.40 3.20 5.44
C TRP A 233 -14.35 3.95 4.63
N LEU A 234 -14.56 4.18 3.33
CA LEU A 234 -13.65 4.97 2.48
C LEU A 234 -14.28 6.28 1.98
N GLU A 235 -15.55 6.54 2.31
CA GLU A 235 -16.23 7.77 1.90
C GLU A 235 -15.77 8.95 2.76
N ARG A 236 -15.57 10.11 2.13
CA ARG A 236 -15.14 11.34 2.82
C ARG A 236 -16.30 11.92 3.62
N CYS A 237 -16.00 12.45 4.80
CA CYS A 237 -16.97 13.20 5.58
C CYS A 237 -17.34 14.49 4.82
N VAL A 238 -18.62 14.64 4.49
CA VAL A 238 -19.13 15.91 3.95
C VAL A 238 -19.27 16.88 5.11
N ASN A 239 -18.23 17.67 5.38
CA ASN A 239 -18.32 18.71 6.40
C ASN A 239 -19.32 19.78 5.93
N ASP A 240 -20.35 20.05 6.72
CA ASP A 240 -21.36 21.06 6.38
C ASP A 240 -20.75 22.46 6.22
N LYS A 241 -19.60 22.73 6.86
CA LYS A 241 -18.83 23.98 6.70
C LYS A 241 -18.24 24.16 5.30
N ASP A 242 -17.97 23.08 4.57
CA ASP A 242 -17.43 23.17 3.21
C ASP A 242 -18.51 23.48 2.17
N LYS A 243 -19.78 23.16 2.46
CA LYS A 243 -20.91 23.57 1.62
C LYS A 243 -21.15 25.08 1.67
N GLU A 244 -20.88 25.72 2.82
CA GLU A 244 -20.99 27.18 2.94
C GLU A 244 -19.78 27.89 2.32
N LYS A 245 -18.55 27.43 2.58
CA LYS A 245 -17.34 28.09 2.05
C LYS A 245 -17.17 27.96 0.53
N ASN A 246 -17.67 26.90 -0.10
CA ASN A 246 -17.58 26.77 -1.56
C ASN A 246 -18.51 27.74 -2.30
N LYS A 247 -19.60 28.23 -1.68
CA LYS A 247 -20.45 29.27 -2.31
C LYS A 247 -19.74 30.62 -2.40
N ASP A 248 -18.80 30.91 -1.50
CA ASP A 248 -18.05 32.17 -1.49
C ASP A 248 -16.74 32.09 -2.28
N LYS A 249 -16.07 30.93 -2.29
CA LYS A 249 -14.81 30.74 -3.05
C LYS A 249 -14.98 30.76 -4.58
N ASP A 250 -16.15 30.39 -5.10
CA ASP A 250 -16.44 30.52 -6.54
C ASP A 250 -16.53 31.99 -7.01
N LYS A 251 -16.67 32.96 -6.08
CA LYS A 251 -16.58 34.39 -6.40
C LYS A 251 -15.15 34.94 -6.40
N GLU A 252 -14.24 34.38 -5.61
CA GLU A 252 -12.84 34.84 -5.54
C GLU A 252 -11.91 34.16 -6.55
N LYS A 253 -12.21 32.94 -7.00
CA LYS A 253 -11.35 32.19 -7.93
C LYS A 253 -11.26 32.80 -9.34
N LYS A 254 -12.15 33.74 -9.71
CA LYS A 254 -12.08 34.49 -10.98
C LYS A 254 -11.06 35.65 -10.97
N LYS A 255 -10.35 35.92 -9.88
CA LYS A 255 -9.43 37.08 -9.77
C LYS A 255 -7.93 36.76 -9.73
N LYS A 256 -7.49 35.50 -9.75
CA LYS A 256 -6.09 35.12 -9.48
C LYS A 256 -5.44 34.16 -10.50
N GLU A 257 -5.77 34.27 -11.78
CA GLU A 257 -5.15 33.41 -12.84
C GLU A 257 -3.87 33.99 -13.49
N ASN A 258 -3.21 35.01 -12.91
CA ASN A 258 -2.12 35.72 -13.62
C ASN A 258 -0.72 35.77 -12.96
N GLU A 259 -0.39 34.94 -11.97
CA GLU A 259 0.99 34.90 -11.46
C GLU A 259 1.54 33.47 -11.38
N ASP A 260 2.62 33.24 -12.13
CA ASP A 260 3.24 31.96 -12.43
C ASP A 260 4.64 31.84 -11.80
N ASN A 261 4.96 30.61 -11.36
CA ASN A 261 6.26 30.01 -11.03
C ASN A 261 6.97 30.33 -9.70
N GLY A 262 6.81 29.43 -8.73
CA GLY A 262 7.77 29.13 -7.66
C GLY A 262 7.59 27.68 -7.16
N ASP A 263 8.63 26.86 -7.31
CA ASP A 263 8.70 25.42 -6.99
C ASP A 263 8.70 25.24 -5.45
N SER A 264 7.52 25.09 -4.81
CA SER A 264 7.36 24.84 -3.37
C SER A 264 6.61 23.52 -3.12
N ASP A 265 7.28 22.39 -3.42
CA ASP A 265 6.74 21.03 -3.27
C ASP A 265 6.53 20.61 -1.78
N GLU A 266 7.05 21.34 -0.78
CA GLU A 266 6.93 20.97 0.65
C GLU A 266 5.63 21.46 1.31
N ASP A 267 4.96 22.49 0.76
CA ASP A 267 3.71 23.04 1.32
C ASP A 267 2.44 22.30 0.86
N GLU A 268 2.53 21.38 -0.11
CA GLU A 268 1.39 20.59 -0.58
C GLU A 268 1.02 19.44 0.38
N GLU A 269 1.99 18.80 1.05
CA GLU A 269 1.71 17.66 1.94
C GLU A 269 0.95 18.04 3.21
N GLU A 270 1.16 19.23 3.77
CA GLU A 270 0.40 19.69 4.94
C GLU A 270 -1.02 20.13 4.60
N ASN A 271 -1.24 20.68 3.40
CA ASN A 271 -2.57 21.08 2.96
C ASN A 271 -3.44 19.87 2.57
N GLU A 272 -2.86 18.78 2.07
CA GLU A 272 -3.60 17.53 1.82
C GLU A 272 -4.16 16.88 3.11
N LYS A 273 -3.53 17.09 4.27
CA LYS A 273 -4.01 16.49 5.53
C LYS A 273 -5.34 17.08 6.02
N LYS A 274 -5.64 18.36 5.72
CA LYS A 274 -6.85 19.02 6.22
C LYS A 274 -8.13 18.67 5.45
N GLY A 275 -8.02 18.11 4.25
CA GLY A 275 -9.17 17.83 3.37
C GLY A 275 -9.59 16.36 3.26
N ASN A 276 -8.92 15.45 3.98
CA ASN A 276 -9.06 14.01 3.78
C ASN A 276 -9.77 13.29 4.93
N ASP A 277 -10.59 13.98 5.73
CA ASP A 277 -11.31 13.33 6.81
C ASP A 277 -12.36 12.32 6.28
N ILE A 278 -12.31 11.08 6.75
CA ILE A 278 -13.27 10.01 6.41
C ILE A 278 -14.12 9.66 7.62
N TYR A 279 -15.25 8.99 7.39
CA TYR A 279 -16.12 8.55 8.48
C TYR A 279 -15.41 7.72 9.56
N TRP A 280 -14.36 6.99 9.16
CA TRP A 280 -13.52 6.21 10.07
C TRP A 280 -12.84 7.05 11.17
N SER A 281 -12.50 8.31 10.91
CA SER A 281 -11.83 9.14 11.91
C SER A 281 -12.70 9.34 13.15
N LYS A 282 -14.04 9.41 12.98
CA LYS A 282 -14.99 9.48 14.11
C LYS A 282 -14.99 8.19 14.93
N ILE A 283 -14.83 7.03 14.28
CA ILE A 283 -14.66 5.75 14.96
C ILE A 283 -13.37 5.73 15.76
N LYS A 284 -12.27 6.25 15.19
CA LYS A 284 -11.01 6.33 15.90
C LYS A 284 -11.10 7.24 17.12
N THR A 285 -11.73 8.42 17.01
CA THR A 285 -11.95 9.30 18.16
C THR A 285 -12.67 8.57 19.29
N LEU A 286 -13.73 7.84 18.97
CA LEU A 286 -14.46 7.00 19.92
C LEU A 286 -13.54 5.93 20.55
N CYS A 287 -12.70 5.26 19.76
CA CYS A 287 -11.73 4.30 20.27
C CYS A 287 -10.72 4.96 21.22
N ASP A 288 -10.20 6.14 20.88
CA ASP A 288 -9.20 6.86 21.66
C ASP A 288 -9.79 7.38 22.99
N GLU A 289 -11.04 7.84 23.00
CA GLU A 289 -11.79 8.17 24.22
C GLU A 289 -11.89 6.97 25.17
N GLN A 290 -12.29 5.80 24.65
CA GLN A 290 -12.40 4.57 25.44
C GLN A 290 -11.03 4.10 25.95
N ARG A 291 -9.99 4.17 25.11
CA ARG A 291 -8.61 3.84 25.51
C ARG A 291 -8.11 4.77 26.61
N TYR A 292 -8.40 6.05 26.51
CA TYR A 292 -8.02 7.04 27.52
C TYR A 292 -8.69 6.76 28.88
N LYS A 293 -9.98 6.42 28.87
CA LYS A 293 -10.71 6.01 30.08
C LYS A 293 -10.04 4.82 30.78
N GLU A 294 -9.74 3.75 30.05
CA GLU A 294 -9.09 2.57 30.62
C GLU A 294 -7.63 2.84 31.02
N MET A 295 -6.93 3.72 30.30
CA MET A 295 -5.58 4.15 30.65
C MET A 295 -5.53 4.80 32.03
N ILE A 296 -6.53 5.60 32.41
CA ILE A 296 -6.63 6.20 33.76
C ILE A 296 -6.77 5.10 34.83
N VAL A 297 -7.65 4.11 34.61
CA VAL A 297 -7.86 2.99 35.53
C VAL A 297 -6.57 2.17 35.69
N TYR A 298 -5.92 1.87 34.58
CA TYR A 298 -4.63 1.20 34.53
C TYR A 298 -3.55 1.96 35.31
N GLN A 299 -3.38 3.26 35.04
CA GLN A 299 -2.37 4.10 35.70
C GLN A 299 -2.58 4.15 37.22
N ASN A 300 -3.83 4.30 37.68
CA ASN A 300 -4.15 4.33 39.10
C ASN A 300 -3.86 2.97 39.78
N THR A 301 -4.17 1.87 39.10
CA THR A 301 -3.91 0.51 39.61
C THR A 301 -2.41 0.25 39.69
N LEU A 302 -1.67 0.57 38.63
CA LEU A 302 -0.23 0.39 38.57
C LEU A 302 0.50 1.31 39.56
N LYS A 303 0.04 2.56 39.75
CA LYS A 303 0.59 3.49 40.73
C LYS A 303 0.53 2.91 42.14
N LYS A 304 -0.62 2.39 42.57
CA LYS A 304 -0.78 1.76 43.90
C LYS A 304 0.21 0.61 44.11
N GLU A 305 0.39 -0.22 43.09
CA GLU A 305 1.32 -1.35 43.14
C GLU A 305 2.79 -0.87 43.19
N ILE A 306 3.14 0.17 42.43
CA ILE A 306 4.47 0.79 42.45
C ILE A 306 4.74 1.48 43.79
N ASP A 307 3.82 2.28 44.32
CA ASP A 307 4.01 2.97 45.62
C ASP A 307 4.25 1.96 46.75
N SER A 308 3.57 0.81 46.69
CA SER A 308 3.75 -0.27 47.67
C SER A 308 5.10 -0.99 47.55
N ASN A 309 5.78 -0.88 46.40
CA ASN A 309 6.97 -1.67 46.06
C ASN A 309 8.08 -0.85 45.36
N GLU A 310 8.20 0.44 45.68
CA GLU A 310 9.01 1.37 44.87
C GLU A 310 10.47 0.95 44.72
N GLU A 311 11.11 0.42 45.76
CA GLU A 311 12.52 -0.02 45.70
C GLU A 311 12.68 -1.17 44.71
N LYS A 312 11.78 -2.16 44.75
CA LYS A 312 11.82 -3.29 43.84
C LYS A 312 11.49 -2.88 42.41
N PHE A 313 10.62 -1.90 42.24
CA PHE A 313 10.37 -1.30 40.93
C PHE A 313 11.60 -0.54 40.41
N ALA A 314 12.28 0.26 41.24
CA ALA A 314 13.51 0.95 40.89
C ALA A 314 14.61 -0.02 40.46
N GLU A 315 14.73 -1.17 41.11
CA GLU A 315 15.64 -2.25 40.71
C GLU A 315 15.30 -2.78 39.30
N ILE A 316 14.02 -2.97 38.97
CA ILE A 316 13.59 -3.37 37.61
C ILE A 316 13.91 -2.27 36.59
N CYS A 317 13.64 -1.01 36.92
CA CYS A 317 13.87 0.13 36.03
C CYS A 317 15.36 0.39 35.77
N SER A 318 16.22 0.11 36.74
CA SER A 318 17.68 0.24 36.62
C SER A 318 18.36 -1.03 36.11
N TRP A 319 17.62 -2.13 35.98
CA TRP A 319 18.17 -3.41 35.56
C TRP A 319 18.66 -3.37 34.10
N LYS A 320 19.96 -3.62 33.95
CA LYS A 320 20.66 -3.80 32.68
C LYS A 320 21.32 -5.17 32.66
N CYS A 321 21.11 -5.92 31.59
CA CYS A 321 21.62 -7.29 31.47
C CYS A 321 22.82 -7.38 30.52
N SER A 322 23.83 -6.54 30.72
CA SER A 322 25.04 -6.56 29.87
C SER A 322 25.89 -7.81 30.09
N ASN A 323 25.88 -8.35 31.31
CA ASN A 323 26.86 -9.37 31.72
C ASN A 323 26.46 -10.80 31.31
N VAL A 324 25.19 -11.03 30.97
CA VAL A 324 24.67 -12.37 30.60
C VAL A 324 24.51 -12.51 29.08
N ILE A 325 24.38 -11.40 28.36
CA ILE A 325 24.32 -11.41 26.89
C ILE A 325 25.71 -11.72 26.33
N SER A 326 25.80 -12.71 25.46
CA SER A 326 27.06 -13.03 24.79
C SER A 326 27.62 -11.80 24.04
N PRO A 327 28.93 -11.47 24.16
CA PRO A 327 29.52 -10.29 23.51
C PRO A 327 29.29 -10.20 22.00
N LYS A 328 29.02 -11.32 21.32
CA LYS A 328 28.67 -11.37 19.89
C LYS A 328 27.33 -10.71 19.55
N TYR A 329 26.41 -10.59 20.51
CA TYR A 329 25.08 -10.00 20.30
C TYR A 329 24.94 -8.60 20.92
N LEU A 330 25.83 -8.24 21.84
CA LEU A 330 25.84 -6.94 22.48
C LEU A 330 26.09 -5.84 21.43
N ASN A 331 25.19 -4.88 21.33
CA ASN A 331 25.24 -3.73 20.40
C ASN A 331 25.36 -4.06 18.90
N LYS A 332 25.15 -5.32 18.49
CA LYS A 332 25.23 -5.75 17.08
C LYS A 332 23.85 -6.18 16.59
N LYS A 333 22.98 -5.21 16.28
CA LYS A 333 21.62 -5.46 15.73
C LYS A 333 21.66 -6.36 14.48
N SER A 334 22.72 -6.27 13.68
CA SER A 334 22.96 -7.12 12.50
C SER A 334 23.01 -8.61 12.82
N ASN A 335 23.35 -8.98 14.07
CA ASN A 335 23.50 -10.37 14.50
C ASN A 335 22.23 -10.93 15.14
N TRP A 336 21.17 -10.11 15.31
CA TRP A 336 19.88 -10.57 15.83
C TRP A 336 19.06 -11.21 14.72
N ARG A 337 19.47 -12.41 14.31
CA ARG A 337 18.91 -13.16 13.19
C ARG A 337 18.86 -14.66 13.46
N GLN A 338 17.89 -15.34 12.86
CA GLN A 338 17.69 -16.80 12.93
C GLN A 338 18.79 -17.60 12.22
N ASP A 339 19.51 -16.97 11.28
CA ASP A 339 20.58 -17.59 10.49
C ASP A 339 21.99 -17.27 11.02
N ALA A 340 22.12 -16.46 12.08
CA ALA A 340 23.41 -15.99 12.59
C ALA A 340 24.15 -16.99 13.49
N PHE A 341 23.49 -18.06 13.98
CA PHE A 341 24.09 -19.05 14.87
C PHE A 341 24.19 -20.46 14.22
N PRO A 342 25.07 -21.35 14.71
CA PRO A 342 25.15 -22.74 14.23
C PRO A 342 23.80 -23.44 14.40
N ASN A 343 23.43 -24.33 13.48
CA ASN A 343 22.15 -25.08 13.49
C ASN A 343 20.86 -24.23 13.53
N GLY A 344 20.97 -22.92 13.27
CA GLY A 344 19.83 -22.08 12.89
C GLY A 344 19.41 -22.33 11.44
N VAL A 345 18.28 -21.75 11.03
CA VAL A 345 17.79 -21.82 9.63
C VAL A 345 18.75 -21.06 8.73
N LYS A 346 19.32 -21.70 7.71
CA LYS A 346 20.33 -21.09 6.84
C LYS A 346 19.72 -20.65 5.53
N CYS A 347 20.20 -19.51 5.03
CA CYS A 347 19.87 -19.09 3.67
C CYS A 347 20.69 -19.92 2.67
N HIS A 348 20.02 -20.75 1.87
CA HIS A 348 20.63 -21.61 0.84
C HIS A 348 20.96 -20.87 -0.46
N LEU A 349 20.21 -19.82 -0.80
CA LEU A 349 20.46 -18.99 -1.99
C LEU A 349 20.94 -17.61 -1.58
N SER A 350 21.97 -17.11 -2.24
CA SER A 350 22.41 -15.74 -2.03
C SER A 350 21.45 -14.75 -2.70
N GLU A 351 21.49 -13.49 -2.27
CA GLU A 351 20.76 -12.41 -2.95
C GLU A 351 21.18 -12.30 -4.42
N GLN A 352 22.46 -12.55 -4.73
CA GLN A 352 22.98 -12.52 -6.09
C GLN A 352 22.39 -13.61 -6.97
N ASP A 353 22.29 -14.84 -6.46
CA ASP A 353 21.71 -15.96 -7.21
C ASP A 353 20.27 -15.66 -7.61
N LEU A 354 19.49 -15.07 -6.69
CA LEU A 354 18.09 -14.71 -6.92
C LEU A 354 17.97 -13.56 -7.92
N LEU A 355 18.85 -12.57 -7.90
CA LEU A 355 18.88 -11.51 -8.92
C LEU A 355 19.25 -12.06 -10.31
N GLN A 356 20.15 -13.03 -10.39
CA GLN A 356 20.48 -13.70 -11.66
C GLN A 356 19.31 -14.56 -12.18
N MET A 357 18.59 -15.25 -11.29
CA MET A 357 17.35 -15.94 -11.65
C MET A 357 16.31 -14.97 -12.22
N SER A 358 16.20 -13.79 -11.60
CA SER A 358 15.33 -12.72 -12.06
C SER A 358 15.72 -12.31 -13.48
N LEU A 359 16.97 -11.96 -13.76
CA LEU A 359 17.42 -11.59 -15.11
C LEU A 359 17.11 -12.63 -16.19
N LYS A 360 17.20 -13.93 -15.85
CA LYS A 360 16.98 -15.05 -16.78
C LYS A 360 15.51 -15.39 -17.01
N SER A 361 14.61 -14.99 -16.12
CA SER A 361 13.17 -15.29 -16.24
C SER A 361 12.51 -14.48 -17.36
N ARG A 362 11.63 -15.13 -18.14
CA ARG A 362 10.74 -14.46 -19.09
C ARG A 362 9.50 -13.86 -18.44
N ASP A 363 9.06 -14.44 -17.33
CA ASP A 363 7.93 -13.92 -16.56
C ASP A 363 8.40 -12.71 -15.74
N VAL A 364 7.95 -11.53 -16.14
CA VAL A 364 8.27 -10.23 -15.51
C VAL A 364 7.64 -10.07 -14.12
N THR A 365 6.65 -10.90 -13.80
CA THR A 365 5.95 -10.91 -12.50
C THR A 365 6.62 -11.84 -11.49
N PHE A 366 7.46 -12.78 -11.95
CA PHE A 366 8.23 -13.66 -11.07
C PHE A 366 9.31 -12.87 -10.32
N ARG A 367 9.19 -12.85 -8.99
CA ARG A 367 10.09 -12.14 -8.06
C ARG A 367 10.81 -13.15 -7.16
N PRO A 368 11.93 -13.75 -7.62
CA PRO A 368 12.58 -14.84 -6.91
C PRO A 368 13.03 -14.45 -5.50
N LYS A 369 13.52 -13.21 -5.32
CA LYS A 369 13.95 -12.72 -3.99
C LYS A 369 12.81 -12.70 -2.97
N HIS A 370 11.63 -12.20 -3.36
CA HIS A 370 10.46 -12.12 -2.49
C HIS A 370 9.88 -13.51 -2.20
N THR A 371 9.71 -14.32 -3.25
CA THR A 371 9.22 -15.71 -3.18
C THR A 371 10.12 -16.55 -2.27
N TYR A 372 11.44 -16.45 -2.42
CA TYR A 372 12.37 -17.19 -1.60
C TYR A 372 12.32 -16.76 -0.12
N ASP A 373 12.37 -15.45 0.17
CA ASP A 373 12.36 -14.96 1.56
C ASP A 373 11.07 -15.35 2.28
N PHE A 374 9.92 -15.06 1.67
CA PHE A 374 8.63 -15.14 2.34
C PHE A 374 7.90 -16.45 2.14
N ASP A 375 8.13 -17.20 1.06
CA ASP A 375 7.39 -18.44 0.82
C ASP A 375 8.27 -19.69 1.06
N LEU A 376 9.59 -19.61 0.87
CA LEU A 376 10.50 -20.74 1.12
C LEU A 376 11.20 -20.66 2.48
N TYR A 377 12.03 -19.63 2.69
CA TYR A 377 12.83 -19.49 3.91
C TYR A 377 11.95 -19.32 5.15
N LEU A 378 10.91 -18.47 5.08
CA LEU A 378 9.98 -18.29 6.19
C LEU A 378 9.21 -19.58 6.52
N THR A 379 8.84 -20.37 5.52
CA THR A 379 8.16 -21.67 5.72
C THR A 379 9.08 -22.67 6.40
N GLU A 380 10.35 -22.75 6.02
CA GLU A 380 11.34 -23.60 6.73
C GLU A 380 11.49 -23.15 8.18
N LEU A 381 11.58 -21.83 8.41
CA LEU A 381 11.69 -21.26 9.74
C LEU A 381 10.46 -21.54 10.62
N LEU A 382 9.25 -21.47 10.07
CA LEU A 382 8.01 -21.83 10.77
C LEU A 382 7.93 -23.32 11.04
N SER A 383 8.33 -24.16 10.08
CA SER A 383 8.35 -25.62 10.26
C SER A 383 9.29 -26.01 11.40
N ARG A 384 10.48 -25.41 11.44
CA ARG A 384 11.44 -25.62 12.54
C ARG A 384 10.91 -25.06 13.87
N ALA A 385 10.20 -23.93 13.84
CA ALA A 385 9.57 -23.37 15.03
C ALA A 385 8.52 -24.32 15.62
N HIS A 386 7.66 -24.92 14.77
CA HIS A 386 6.70 -25.94 15.20
C HIS A 386 7.36 -27.19 15.80
N GLU A 387 8.50 -27.64 15.24
CA GLU A 387 9.23 -28.80 15.77
C GLU A 387 9.79 -28.56 17.18
N VAL A 388 10.18 -27.32 17.50
CA VAL A 388 10.83 -27.00 18.79
C VAL A 388 9.90 -26.33 19.81
N ASP A 389 8.68 -25.92 19.42
CA ASP A 389 7.74 -25.15 20.25
C ASP A 389 7.44 -25.86 21.57
N GLU A 390 7.00 -27.12 21.53
CA GLU A 390 6.56 -27.83 22.74
C GLU A 390 7.67 -27.92 23.81
N GLN A 391 8.90 -28.22 23.40
CA GLN A 391 10.04 -28.27 24.32
C GLN A 391 10.39 -26.89 24.88
N PHE A 392 10.34 -25.85 24.03
CA PHE A 392 10.54 -24.46 24.45
C PHE A 392 9.50 -24.04 25.50
N GLN A 393 8.21 -24.30 25.24
CA GLN A 393 7.11 -23.94 26.12
C GLN A 393 7.21 -24.70 27.45
N THR A 394 7.50 -26.01 27.39
CA THR A 394 7.62 -26.88 28.58
C THR A 394 8.76 -26.43 29.47
N LEU A 395 9.94 -26.16 28.90
CA LEU A 395 11.10 -25.71 29.67
C LEU A 395 10.84 -24.34 30.32
N THR A 396 10.26 -23.40 29.57
CA THR A 396 9.97 -22.06 30.09
C THR A 396 8.90 -22.11 31.19
N LYS A 397 7.84 -22.90 31.01
CA LYS A 397 6.84 -23.17 32.04
C LYS A 397 7.46 -23.76 33.30
N ARG A 398 8.39 -24.72 33.16
CA ARG A 398 9.09 -25.33 34.30
C ARG A 398 9.89 -24.31 35.11
N ILE A 399 10.49 -23.31 34.46
CA ILE A 399 11.20 -22.22 35.15
C ILE A 399 10.21 -21.40 35.96
N PHE A 400 9.12 -20.95 35.36
CA PHE A 400 8.14 -20.06 36.00
C PHE A 400 7.20 -20.74 36.99
N ASN A 401 7.00 -22.05 36.92
CA ASN A 401 6.25 -22.82 37.93
C ASN A 401 6.88 -22.71 39.34
N LYS A 402 8.16 -22.31 39.43
CA LYS A 402 8.85 -22.07 40.70
C LYS A 402 8.59 -20.67 41.27
N CYS A 403 7.98 -19.77 40.49
CA CYS A 403 7.70 -18.40 40.88
C CYS A 403 6.33 -18.30 41.54
N LYS A 404 6.28 -17.62 42.69
CA LYS A 404 5.01 -17.29 43.36
C LYS A 404 4.27 -16.23 42.54
N GLY A 405 2.93 -16.35 42.45
CA GLY A 405 2.06 -15.37 41.79
C GLY A 405 2.43 -15.13 40.33
N CYS A 406 2.80 -16.19 39.61
CA CYS A 406 3.12 -16.16 38.19
C CYS A 406 2.11 -17.04 37.43
N SER A 407 1.48 -16.46 36.41
CA SER A 407 0.69 -17.17 35.42
C SER A 407 1.49 -17.30 34.13
N PHE A 408 1.70 -18.54 33.66
CA PHE A 408 2.38 -18.81 32.41
C PHE A 408 1.38 -19.13 31.32
N LEU A 409 1.49 -18.41 30.19
CA LEU A 409 0.67 -18.61 29.01
C LEU A 409 1.57 -18.91 27.80
N SER A 410 1.39 -20.09 27.23
CA SER A 410 2.02 -20.44 25.94
C SER A 410 1.38 -19.64 24.82
N GLY A 411 2.20 -19.01 23.99
CA GLY A 411 1.72 -18.29 22.82
C GLY A 411 1.71 -19.21 21.60
N PRO A 412 0.71 -19.13 20.72
CA PRO A 412 0.74 -19.87 19.47
C PRO A 412 1.87 -19.36 18.60
N ILE A 413 2.42 -20.27 17.78
CA ILE A 413 3.34 -19.92 16.70
C ILE A 413 2.73 -18.80 15.86
N LYS A 414 3.54 -17.75 15.62
CA LYS A 414 3.08 -16.63 14.78
C LYS A 414 2.75 -17.15 13.39
N THR A 415 1.57 -16.81 12.89
CA THR A 415 1.11 -17.22 11.56
C THR A 415 2.04 -16.69 10.46
N HIS A 416 2.08 -17.40 9.34
CA HIS A 416 2.86 -17.03 8.16
C HIS A 416 2.60 -15.58 7.74
N GLU A 417 1.32 -15.19 7.65
CA GLU A 417 0.92 -13.85 7.21
C GLU A 417 1.37 -12.75 8.16
N ARG A 418 1.33 -13.00 9.48
CA ARG A 418 1.83 -12.03 10.46
C ARG A 418 3.36 -11.92 10.43
N CYS A 419 4.07 -13.01 10.16
CA CYS A 419 5.52 -13.00 9.99
C CYS A 419 5.91 -12.22 8.73
N LYS A 420 5.27 -12.51 7.59
CA LYS A 420 5.48 -11.83 6.32
C LYS A 420 5.26 -10.32 6.43
N MET A 421 4.12 -9.91 6.99
CA MET A 421 3.78 -8.50 7.27
C MET A 421 4.86 -7.83 8.14
N LYS A 422 5.27 -8.49 9.22
CA LYS A 422 6.28 -7.95 10.13
C LYS A 422 7.64 -7.75 9.45
N ALA A 423 8.10 -8.71 8.65
CA ALA A 423 9.35 -8.59 7.93
C ALA A 423 9.32 -7.54 6.81
N GLN A 424 8.18 -7.36 6.15
CA GLN A 424 8.03 -6.32 5.13
C GLN A 424 8.01 -4.91 5.73
N VAL A 425 7.33 -4.73 6.87
CA VAL A 425 7.18 -3.41 7.52
C VAL A 425 8.37 -3.08 8.42
N GLU A 426 8.69 -3.92 9.41
CA GLU A 426 9.71 -3.61 10.43
C GLU A 426 11.14 -3.83 9.92
N TYR A 427 11.33 -4.78 9.00
CA TYR A 427 12.65 -5.18 8.49
C TYR A 427 12.87 -4.82 7.02
N ARG A 428 12.13 -3.81 6.50
CA ARG A 428 12.19 -3.37 5.10
C ARG A 428 13.62 -3.08 4.63
N ASN A 429 14.43 -2.48 5.50
CA ASN A 429 15.79 -2.02 5.24
C ASN A 429 16.88 -2.93 5.84
N GLU A 430 16.50 -4.08 6.40
CA GLU A 430 17.45 -5.03 6.96
C GLU A 430 18.01 -5.97 5.86
N ASN A 431 19.10 -6.66 6.20
CA ASN A 431 19.80 -7.56 5.29
C ASN A 431 18.94 -8.78 4.92
N PHE A 432 19.07 -9.25 3.68
CA PHE A 432 18.40 -10.46 3.20
C PHE A 432 18.89 -11.74 3.92
N PRO A 433 18.03 -12.76 4.15
CA PRO A 433 16.57 -12.71 4.06
C PRO A 433 15.99 -11.91 5.25
N LYS A 434 14.97 -11.10 4.96
CA LYS A 434 14.33 -10.22 5.96
C LYS A 434 13.62 -11.02 7.03
N SER A 435 13.05 -12.17 6.66
CA SER A 435 12.36 -13.07 7.60
C SER A 435 13.30 -13.63 8.67
N ALA A 436 14.62 -13.67 8.44
CA ALA A 436 15.59 -14.06 9.47
C ALA A 436 15.61 -13.11 10.68
N HIS A 437 15.15 -11.87 10.53
CA HIS A 437 15.12 -10.89 11.62
C HIS A 437 13.89 -11.05 12.55
N ILE A 438 12.96 -11.96 12.25
CA ILE A 438 11.78 -12.20 13.09
C ILE A 438 12.17 -13.06 14.30
N LEU A 439 12.16 -12.46 15.49
CA LEU A 439 12.65 -13.08 16.74
C LEU A 439 11.55 -13.60 17.67
N ASP A 440 10.29 -13.45 17.29
CA ASP A 440 9.11 -13.72 18.11
C ASP A 440 8.14 -14.67 17.41
N ILE A 441 8.68 -15.64 16.66
CA ILE A 441 7.91 -16.70 16.01
C ILE A 441 7.36 -17.65 17.08
N ILE A 442 8.27 -18.19 17.89
CA ILE A 442 7.94 -18.86 19.15
C ILE A 442 7.85 -17.79 20.22
N ARG A 443 6.80 -17.83 21.04
CA ARG A 443 6.57 -16.83 22.07
C ARG A 443 5.81 -17.41 23.25
N CYS A 444 6.08 -16.87 24.42
CA CYS A 444 5.31 -17.16 25.63
C CYS A 444 5.25 -15.91 26.52
N GLN A 445 4.28 -15.90 27.42
CA GLN A 445 4.07 -14.81 28.36
C GLN A 445 4.09 -15.34 29.79
N ALA A 446 4.81 -14.66 30.68
CA ALA A 446 4.72 -14.85 32.11
C ALA A 446 4.17 -13.57 32.74
N THR A 447 2.99 -13.67 33.36
CA THR A 447 2.32 -12.55 34.02
C THR A 447 2.44 -12.70 35.53
N PHE A 448 2.83 -11.64 36.21
CA PHE A 448 3.06 -11.63 37.65
C PHE A 448 2.09 -10.73 38.40
N ASP A 449 1.55 -11.20 39.51
CA ASP A 449 0.54 -10.47 40.30
C ASP A 449 1.11 -9.19 40.93
N THR A 450 2.38 -9.23 41.35
CA THR A 450 3.05 -8.13 42.06
C THR A 450 4.42 -7.81 41.51
N ILE A 451 4.91 -6.60 41.77
CA ILE A 451 6.26 -6.14 41.36
C ILE A 451 7.36 -7.00 41.99
N VAL A 452 7.17 -7.46 43.24
CA VAL A 452 8.13 -8.33 43.92
C VAL A 452 8.27 -9.67 43.21
N ASN A 453 7.14 -10.29 42.86
CA ASN A 453 7.12 -11.56 42.14
C ASN A 453 7.70 -11.42 40.74
N PHE A 454 7.36 -10.33 40.04
CA PHE A 454 7.91 -9.99 38.73
C PHE A 454 9.45 -9.89 38.77
N ARG A 455 9.98 -9.11 39.71
CA ARG A 455 11.43 -8.96 39.92
C ARG A 455 12.09 -10.32 40.13
N ASN A 456 11.54 -11.12 41.06
CA ASN A 456 12.11 -12.41 41.41
C ASN A 456 12.05 -13.40 40.23
N GLY A 457 10.97 -13.41 39.46
CA GLY A 457 10.84 -14.21 38.25
C GLY A 457 11.81 -13.80 37.15
N LEU A 458 12.01 -12.49 36.95
CA LEU A 458 13.00 -11.95 36.02
C LEU A 458 14.42 -12.43 36.35
N PHE A 459 14.86 -12.23 37.59
CA PHE A 459 16.21 -12.64 38.00
C PHE A 459 16.36 -14.17 37.99
N LEU A 460 15.35 -14.92 38.43
CA LEU A 460 15.38 -16.39 38.35
C LEU A 460 15.58 -16.87 36.91
N LEU A 461 14.84 -16.31 35.95
CA LEU A 461 15.00 -16.70 34.54
C LEU A 461 16.43 -16.43 34.06
N VAL A 462 16.94 -15.23 34.30
CA VAL A 462 18.27 -14.81 33.86
C VAL A 462 19.37 -15.66 34.52
N ASP A 463 19.24 -15.95 35.80
CA ASP A 463 20.19 -16.80 36.55
C ASP A 463 20.18 -18.25 36.04
N GLN A 464 19.00 -18.82 35.76
CA GLN A 464 18.89 -20.17 35.20
C GLN A 464 19.53 -20.27 33.81
N ILE A 465 19.40 -19.21 32.99
CA ILE A 465 20.05 -19.14 31.68
C ILE A 465 21.57 -18.96 31.84
N GLY A 466 22.01 -17.99 32.66
CA GLY A 466 23.42 -17.66 32.86
C GLY A 466 24.24 -18.76 33.52
N ALA A 467 23.62 -19.63 34.34
CA ALA A 467 24.28 -20.78 34.94
C ALA A 467 24.54 -21.93 33.93
N ASN A 468 24.21 -21.78 32.65
CA ASN A 468 24.29 -22.81 31.61
C ASN A 468 23.57 -24.12 31.97
N LYS A 469 22.55 -24.04 32.83
CA LYS A 469 21.74 -25.21 33.25
C LYS A 469 20.57 -25.48 32.30
N THR A 470 20.43 -24.68 31.25
CA THR A 470 19.30 -24.73 30.33
C THR A 470 19.80 -24.68 28.88
N ASN A 471 18.96 -25.10 27.95
CA ASN A 471 19.27 -25.03 26.52
C ASN A 471 19.00 -23.63 25.93
N PHE A 472 19.03 -22.58 26.76
CA PHE A 472 18.79 -21.20 26.36
C PHE A 472 20.09 -20.40 26.31
N GLU A 473 20.16 -19.49 25.35
CA GLU A 473 21.20 -18.45 25.26
C GLU A 473 20.50 -17.09 25.06
N ILE A 474 20.79 -16.10 25.89
CA ILE A 474 20.19 -14.76 25.72
C ILE A 474 20.82 -14.06 24.53
N MET A 475 19.99 -13.71 23.54
CA MET A 475 20.43 -12.93 22.39
C MET A 475 20.11 -11.44 22.54
N ARG A 476 18.93 -11.10 23.05
CA ARG A 476 18.48 -9.71 23.17
C ARG A 476 17.55 -9.54 24.36
N ILE A 477 17.68 -8.40 25.04
CA ILE A 477 16.74 -7.96 26.08
C ILE A 477 16.23 -6.57 25.71
N LYS A 478 14.93 -6.35 25.89
CA LYS A 478 14.31 -5.03 25.91
C LYS A 478 13.64 -4.84 27.27
N ASN A 479 14.08 -3.84 28.02
CA ASN A 479 13.43 -3.43 29.25
C ASN A 479 12.55 -2.21 28.98
N GLY A 480 11.24 -2.40 28.86
CA GLY A 480 10.29 -1.32 28.64
C GLY A 480 10.13 -0.37 29.84
N PHE A 481 10.60 -0.78 31.02
CA PHE A 481 10.59 0.02 32.25
C PHE A 481 11.91 0.79 32.46
N GLU A 482 12.89 0.65 31.56
CA GLU A 482 14.18 1.31 31.71
C GLU A 482 14.03 2.84 31.77
N ILE A 483 14.51 3.45 32.86
CA ILE A 483 14.56 4.90 33.00
C ILE A 483 15.65 5.40 32.07
N LYS A 484 15.26 6.07 30.99
CA LYS A 484 16.20 6.79 30.14
C LYS A 484 16.67 8.01 30.92
N GLU A 485 17.97 8.10 31.15
CA GLU A 485 18.57 9.34 31.68
C GLU A 485 18.10 10.49 30.79
N ILE A 486 17.36 11.43 31.40
CA ILE A 486 16.89 12.62 30.70
C ILE A 486 18.15 13.40 30.35
N ASN A 487 18.56 13.32 29.08
CA ASN A 487 19.60 14.19 28.54
C ASN A 487 19.05 15.63 28.61
N ASN A 488 19.30 16.31 29.74
CA ASN A 488 18.88 17.68 30.05
C ASN A 488 19.43 18.76 29.09
N ASN A 489 20.05 18.38 27.97
CA ASN A 489 20.69 19.29 27.01
C ASN A 489 19.80 19.75 25.86
N ASN A 490 18.54 19.32 25.77
CA ASN A 490 17.62 19.80 24.74
C ASN A 490 16.58 20.78 25.32
N ASN A 491 17.01 22.03 25.50
CA ASN A 491 16.22 23.21 25.89
C ASN A 491 15.22 23.68 24.80
N ASN A 492 14.52 22.77 24.11
CA ASN A 492 13.55 23.17 23.09
C ASN A 492 12.15 23.38 23.66
N ASN A 493 11.77 24.66 23.68
CA ASN A 493 10.54 25.30 24.17
C ASN A 493 9.21 24.91 23.46
N ASN A 494 9.00 23.66 23.06
CA ASN A 494 7.70 23.27 22.48
C ASN A 494 6.65 23.03 23.57
N LYS A 495 6.03 24.13 24.02
CA LYS A 495 5.00 24.25 25.06
C LYS A 495 3.58 23.78 24.67
N ASN A 496 3.41 22.97 23.63
CA ASN A 496 2.08 22.56 23.15
C ASN A 496 1.73 21.10 23.43
N ASP A 497 2.43 20.42 24.35
CA ASP A 497 2.08 19.06 24.72
C ASP A 497 0.89 19.08 25.70
N ASP A 498 -0.28 18.73 25.17
CA ASP A 498 -1.57 18.68 25.86
C ASP A 498 -1.48 17.88 27.17
N GLY A 499 -1.51 18.61 28.30
CA GLY A 499 -2.26 18.29 29.53
C GLY A 499 -1.99 17.00 30.32
N ASN A 500 -1.30 15.98 29.79
CA ASN A 500 -1.10 14.70 30.49
C ASN A 500 -0.01 14.82 31.55
N LYS A 501 -0.40 15.34 32.71
CA LYS A 501 0.45 15.42 33.91
C LYS A 501 1.06 14.05 34.18
N LYS A 502 2.38 13.94 34.00
CA LYS A 502 3.14 12.72 34.35
C LYS A 502 2.87 12.35 35.80
N LEU A 503 2.52 11.10 36.02
CA LEU A 503 2.32 10.53 37.35
C LEU A 503 3.64 9.95 37.84
N TYR A 504 3.92 10.16 39.11
CA TYR A 504 5.12 9.65 39.77
C TYR A 504 4.73 8.89 41.03
N SER A 505 5.58 7.95 41.41
CA SER A 505 5.49 7.30 42.71
C SER A 505 5.72 8.31 43.85
N GLU A 506 5.21 8.01 45.03
CA GLU A 506 5.15 8.96 46.13
C GLU A 506 6.52 9.36 46.69
N ARG A 507 7.39 8.38 46.97
CA ARG A 507 8.67 8.58 47.68
C ARG A 507 9.85 8.66 46.72
N LEU A 508 10.08 7.64 45.88
CA LEU A 508 11.21 7.60 44.95
C LEU A 508 11.01 8.40 43.65
N LYS A 509 9.82 9.00 43.45
CA LYS A 509 9.47 9.78 42.25
C LYS A 509 9.71 9.01 40.94
N LEU A 510 9.42 7.71 40.93
CA LEU A 510 9.53 6.86 39.74
C LEU A 510 8.37 7.16 38.80
N GLU A 511 8.64 7.32 37.51
CA GLU A 511 7.59 7.59 36.50
C GLU A 511 6.65 6.39 36.39
N ILE A 512 5.34 6.64 36.51
CA ILE A 512 4.31 5.63 36.27
C ILE A 512 4.11 5.50 34.77
N PRO A 513 4.25 4.31 34.18
CA PRO A 513 4.07 4.13 32.75
C PRO A 513 2.72 4.63 32.24
N GLN A 514 2.74 5.56 31.30
CA GLN A 514 1.53 6.06 30.64
C GLN A 514 1.03 5.15 29.53
N GLU A 515 1.91 4.29 29.02
CA GLU A 515 1.63 3.33 27.95
C GLU A 515 1.92 1.90 28.41
N TYR A 516 1.54 0.94 27.57
CA TYR A 516 1.87 -0.47 27.75
C TYR A 516 3.40 -0.67 27.79
N LYS A 517 3.91 -1.30 28.85
CA LYS A 517 5.33 -1.65 29.03
C LYS A 517 5.50 -3.13 29.35
N ASP A 518 6.61 -3.69 28.92
CA ASP A 518 6.97 -5.08 29.18
C ASP A 518 8.49 -5.27 29.27
N ILE A 519 8.91 -6.44 29.73
CA ILE A 519 10.28 -6.91 29.48
C ILE A 519 10.21 -8.05 28.48
N LYS A 520 10.97 -7.93 27.39
CA LYS A 520 11.08 -8.97 26.36
C LYS A 520 12.49 -9.50 26.31
N ILE A 521 12.60 -10.82 26.36
CA ILE A 521 13.88 -11.54 26.31
C ILE A 521 13.81 -12.47 25.11
N ASN A 522 14.59 -12.18 24.06
CA ASN A 522 14.75 -13.08 22.94
C ASN A 522 15.90 -14.05 23.26
N VAL A 523 15.58 -15.33 23.33
CA VAL A 523 16.52 -16.41 23.65
C VAL A 523 16.68 -17.34 22.45
N ILE A 524 17.89 -17.82 22.23
CA ILE A 524 18.14 -18.93 21.30
C ILE A 524 17.92 -20.21 22.09
N PHE A 525 16.94 -21.00 21.69
CA PHE A 525 16.64 -22.30 22.26
C PHE A 525 17.28 -23.41 21.42
N THR A 526 17.84 -24.42 22.07
CA THR A 526 18.39 -25.62 21.42
C THR A 526 17.58 -26.83 21.85
N ASN A 527 16.94 -27.52 20.91
CA ASN A 527 16.21 -28.76 21.23
C ASN A 527 17.19 -29.94 21.41
N ASP A 528 16.67 -31.11 21.81
CA ASP A 528 17.50 -32.30 22.03
C ASP A 528 18.19 -32.82 20.74
N LYS A 529 17.67 -32.45 19.57
CA LYS A 529 18.27 -32.77 18.25
C LYS A 529 19.34 -31.74 17.82
N GLY A 530 19.61 -30.73 18.63
CA GLY A 530 20.56 -29.66 18.32
C GLY A 530 20.05 -28.59 17.35
N LEU A 531 18.76 -28.60 16.98
CA LEU A 531 18.13 -27.55 16.20
C LEU A 531 17.97 -26.29 17.04
N ARG A 532 18.21 -25.13 16.43
CA ARG A 532 18.19 -23.84 17.14
C ARG A 532 17.20 -22.86 16.52
N VAL A 533 16.39 -22.22 17.36
CA VAL A 533 15.41 -21.19 16.98
C VAL A 533 15.36 -20.11 18.05
N VAL A 534 15.09 -18.88 17.64
CA VAL A 534 14.85 -17.77 18.57
C VAL A 534 13.39 -17.76 19.02
N GLY A 535 13.17 -17.76 20.33
CA GLY A 535 11.88 -17.48 20.96
C GLY A 535 11.86 -16.17 21.75
N GLU A 536 10.69 -15.55 21.89
CA GLU A 536 10.46 -14.37 22.72
C GLU A 536 9.75 -14.75 24.02
N ILE A 537 10.41 -14.51 25.16
CA ILE A 537 9.79 -14.61 26.49
C ILE A 537 9.39 -13.20 26.91
N GLN A 538 8.09 -12.99 27.09
CA GLN A 538 7.51 -11.71 27.51
C GLN A 538 7.13 -11.78 28.99
N LEU A 539 7.60 -10.81 29.78
CA LEU A 539 7.27 -10.68 31.20
C LEU A 539 6.34 -9.47 31.38
N LEU A 540 5.22 -9.68 32.08
CA LEU A 540 4.22 -8.64 32.35
C LEU A 540 3.81 -8.61 33.82
N LEU A 541 3.39 -7.43 34.27
CA LEU A 541 2.61 -7.30 35.51
C LEU A 541 1.12 -7.54 35.21
N GLN A 542 0.38 -8.10 36.17
CA GLN A 542 -1.03 -8.40 36.02
C GLN A 542 -1.88 -7.18 35.61
N PRO A 543 -1.71 -5.97 36.22
CA PRO A 543 -2.42 -4.77 35.76
C PRO A 543 -2.16 -4.44 34.27
N ILE A 544 -0.96 -4.71 33.76
CA ILE A 544 -0.60 -4.48 32.36
C ILE A 544 -1.24 -5.52 31.45
N SER A 545 -1.28 -6.80 31.86
CA SER A 545 -1.96 -7.86 31.10
C SER A 545 -3.45 -7.56 30.97
N THR A 546 -4.12 -7.24 32.08
CA THR A 546 -5.54 -6.87 32.08
C THR A 546 -5.81 -5.66 31.18
N PHE A 547 -4.97 -4.62 31.27
CA PHE A 547 -5.07 -3.45 30.39
C PHE A 547 -4.95 -3.83 28.91
N LYS A 548 -3.94 -4.64 28.57
CA LYS A 548 -3.70 -5.12 27.19
C LYS A 548 -4.88 -5.92 26.66
N GLU A 549 -5.43 -6.83 27.46
CA GLU A 549 -6.57 -7.68 27.08
C GLU A 549 -7.81 -6.85 26.75
N ARG A 550 -8.16 -5.89 27.61
CA ARG A 550 -9.30 -4.99 27.39
C ARG A 550 -9.10 -4.04 26.22
N GLN A 551 -7.87 -3.55 26.04
CA GLN A 551 -7.54 -2.62 24.96
C GLN A 551 -7.44 -3.29 23.59
N HIS A 552 -7.11 -4.59 23.53
CA HIS A 552 -6.73 -5.27 22.30
C HIS A 552 -7.76 -5.09 21.18
N GLN A 553 -9.03 -5.36 21.44
CA GLN A 553 -10.11 -5.26 20.45
C GLN A 553 -10.32 -3.83 19.93
N ILE A 554 -10.25 -2.83 20.82
CA ILE A 554 -10.38 -1.42 20.43
C ILE A 554 -9.15 -0.95 19.64
N TYR A 555 -7.95 -1.40 20.05
CA TYR A 555 -6.72 -1.13 19.32
C TYR A 555 -6.74 -1.73 17.90
N GLU A 556 -7.27 -2.95 17.76
CA GLU A 556 -7.44 -3.64 16.47
C GLU A 556 -8.34 -2.86 15.49
N ILE A 557 -9.36 -2.16 15.99
CA ILE A 557 -10.21 -1.27 15.19
C ILE A 557 -9.48 0.05 14.92
N SER A 558 -8.95 0.71 15.95
CA SER A 558 -8.24 2.00 15.83
C SER A 558 -7.13 1.96 14.77
N ARG A 559 -6.31 0.88 14.76
CA ARG A 559 -5.21 0.74 13.80
C ARG A 559 -5.64 0.58 12.34
N GLN A 560 -6.91 0.24 12.06
CA GLN A 560 -7.40 0.15 10.69
C GLN A 560 -7.40 1.51 10.00
N GLU A 561 -7.38 2.63 10.74
CA GLU A 561 -7.41 3.98 10.16
C GLU A 561 -6.28 4.17 9.13
N GLU A 562 -5.04 3.83 9.48
CA GLU A 562 -3.90 3.96 8.57
C GLU A 562 -4.09 3.09 7.31
N TYR A 563 -4.67 1.89 7.48
CA TYR A 563 -5.03 1.00 6.38
C TYR A 563 -6.12 1.60 5.47
N ARG A 564 -7.19 2.16 6.04
CA ARG A 564 -8.29 2.80 5.29
C ARG A 564 -7.79 4.06 4.57
N PHE A 565 -6.95 4.89 5.19
CA PHE A 565 -6.33 6.04 4.51
C PHE A 565 -5.40 5.61 3.38
N GLY A 566 -4.57 4.58 3.60
CA GLY A 566 -3.75 4.00 2.55
C GLY A 566 -4.60 3.51 1.36
N ALA A 567 -5.69 2.80 1.64
CA ALA A 567 -6.64 2.35 0.62
C ALA A 567 -7.32 3.53 -0.10
N LEU A 568 -7.73 4.58 0.60
CA LEU A 568 -8.30 5.78 -0.03
C LEU A 568 -7.31 6.45 -1.00
N LYS A 569 -6.02 6.51 -0.65
CA LYS A 569 -4.98 6.97 -1.59
C LYS A 569 -4.88 6.04 -2.82
N GLN A 570 -5.03 4.73 -2.63
CA GLN A 570 -5.07 3.79 -3.76
C GLN A 570 -6.30 3.98 -4.65
N VAL A 571 -7.45 4.41 -4.12
CA VAL A 571 -8.64 4.75 -4.93
C VAL A 571 -8.34 5.86 -5.93
N SER A 572 -7.58 6.90 -5.53
CA SER A 572 -7.22 8.00 -6.44
C SER A 572 -6.15 7.58 -7.46
N ILE A 573 -5.16 6.79 -7.04
CA ILE A 573 -4.12 6.24 -7.92
C ILE A 573 -4.75 5.33 -8.99
N HIS A 574 -5.64 4.43 -8.57
CA HIS A 574 -6.35 3.49 -9.44
C HIS A 574 -7.70 4.04 -9.91
N SER A 575 -7.77 5.33 -10.18
CA SER A 575 -8.95 5.92 -10.82
C SER A 575 -9.34 5.16 -12.09
N PHE A 576 -10.62 5.17 -12.44
CA PHE A 576 -11.10 4.54 -13.67
C PHE A 576 -10.32 5.00 -14.91
N ALA A 577 -10.01 6.30 -15.02
CA ALA A 577 -9.20 6.85 -16.10
C ALA A 577 -7.80 6.22 -16.16
N PHE A 578 -7.16 6.01 -15.01
CA PHE A 578 -5.86 5.35 -14.94
C PHE A 578 -5.98 3.88 -15.37
N GLN A 579 -6.94 3.14 -14.82
CA GLN A 579 -7.16 1.73 -15.21
C GLN A 579 -7.45 1.58 -16.70
N LEU A 580 -8.26 2.48 -17.27
CA LEU A 580 -8.57 2.49 -18.70
C LEU A 580 -7.32 2.71 -19.55
N LYS A 581 -6.48 3.68 -19.19
CA LYS A 581 -5.19 3.92 -19.88
C LYS A 581 -4.26 2.71 -19.80
N MET A 582 -4.22 2.06 -18.63
CA MET A 582 -3.42 0.86 -18.38
C MET A 582 -3.91 -0.36 -19.15
N SER A 583 -5.22 -0.44 -19.42
CA SER A 583 -5.81 -1.56 -20.15
C SER A 583 -5.32 -1.65 -21.60
N GLY A 584 -4.85 -0.53 -22.16
CA GLY A 584 -4.36 -0.46 -23.53
C GLY A 584 -5.35 -1.00 -24.56
N CYS A 585 -6.66 -0.96 -24.25
CA CYS A 585 -7.73 -1.52 -25.06
C CYS A 585 -7.63 -3.04 -25.32
N HIS A 586 -6.78 -3.75 -24.57
CA HIS A 586 -6.66 -5.19 -24.65
C HIS A 586 -7.93 -5.86 -24.11
N PRO A 587 -8.56 -6.83 -24.80
CA PRO A 587 -9.86 -7.38 -24.42
C PRO A 587 -9.92 -7.93 -22.99
N SER A 588 -8.87 -8.63 -22.54
CA SER A 588 -8.80 -9.20 -21.19
C SER A 588 -8.78 -8.16 -20.08
N SER A 589 -8.35 -6.94 -20.38
CA SER A 589 -8.20 -5.84 -19.41
C SER A 589 -9.32 -4.79 -19.55
N LEU A 590 -9.85 -4.60 -20.75
CA LEU A 590 -10.95 -3.68 -21.03
C LEU A 590 -12.32 -4.28 -20.70
N SER A 591 -12.56 -5.57 -20.96
CA SER A 591 -13.86 -6.20 -20.68
C SER A 591 -14.26 -6.17 -19.19
N PRO A 592 -13.36 -6.38 -18.20
CA PRO A 592 -13.71 -6.17 -16.80
C PRO A 592 -14.08 -4.71 -16.50
N LEU A 593 -13.45 -3.75 -17.16
CA LEU A 593 -13.80 -2.34 -16.97
C LEU A 593 -15.19 -2.02 -17.52
N MET A 594 -15.55 -2.58 -18.68
CA MET A 594 -16.90 -2.47 -19.23
C MET A 594 -17.94 -3.12 -18.32
N LEU A 595 -17.66 -4.31 -17.79
CA LEU A 595 -18.58 -5.01 -16.91
C LEU A 595 -18.78 -4.27 -15.57
N TYR A 596 -17.68 -3.90 -14.91
CA TYR A 596 -17.73 -3.36 -13.55
C TYR A 596 -17.90 -1.85 -13.49
N PHE A 597 -17.61 -1.09 -14.56
CA PHE A 597 -17.65 0.38 -14.55
C PHE A 597 -18.39 1.00 -15.75
N PRO A 598 -19.56 0.50 -16.19
CA PRO A 598 -20.21 0.98 -17.41
C PRO A 598 -20.59 2.46 -17.35
N LEU A 599 -21.02 2.97 -16.19
CA LEU A 599 -21.40 4.37 -16.02
C LEU A 599 -20.20 5.34 -16.05
N GLU A 600 -19.00 4.87 -15.70
CA GLU A 600 -17.81 5.71 -15.67
C GLU A 600 -17.32 6.09 -17.06
N PHE A 601 -17.53 5.25 -18.09
CA PHE A 601 -17.28 5.63 -19.49
C PHE A 601 -18.06 6.88 -19.90
N ARG A 602 -19.27 7.09 -19.36
CA ARG A 602 -20.12 8.25 -19.63
C ARG A 602 -19.76 9.50 -18.85
N ARG A 603 -18.91 9.39 -17.84
CA ARG A 603 -18.55 10.49 -16.91
C ARG A 603 -17.08 10.86 -16.99
N CYS A 604 -16.23 9.93 -17.39
CA CYS A 604 -14.79 10.08 -17.35
C CYS A 604 -14.31 11.15 -18.35
N PRO A 605 -13.72 12.26 -17.90
CA PRO A 605 -13.22 13.30 -18.81
C PRO A 605 -12.20 12.78 -19.82
N TYR A 606 -11.41 11.77 -19.44
CA TYR A 606 -10.46 11.12 -20.34
C TYR A 606 -11.13 10.53 -21.59
N VAL A 607 -12.32 9.95 -21.44
CA VAL A 607 -13.10 9.38 -22.53
C VAL A 607 -13.87 10.46 -23.29
N LEU A 608 -14.41 11.45 -22.58
CA LEU A 608 -15.37 12.40 -23.16
C LEU A 608 -14.72 13.60 -23.88
N THR A 609 -13.68 14.19 -23.30
CA THR A 609 -13.20 15.53 -23.71
C THR A 609 -11.68 15.70 -23.69
N GLN A 610 -10.94 14.87 -22.95
CA GLN A 610 -9.50 15.04 -22.83
C GLN A 610 -8.79 14.70 -24.14
N LYS A 611 -7.86 15.57 -24.53
CA LYS A 611 -6.91 15.32 -25.62
C LYS A 611 -5.51 15.06 -25.04
N ASP A 612 -4.71 14.28 -25.74
CA ASP A 612 -3.30 14.10 -25.39
C ASP A 612 -2.43 15.32 -25.79
N SER A 613 -1.12 15.23 -25.61
CA SER A 613 -0.19 16.30 -25.99
C SER A 613 -0.12 16.59 -27.50
N GLU A 614 -0.68 15.72 -28.33
CA GLU A 614 -0.79 15.89 -29.78
C GLU A 614 -2.19 16.35 -30.21
N GLY A 615 -3.09 16.62 -29.26
CA GLY A 615 -4.47 16.95 -29.55
C GLY A 615 -5.32 15.74 -29.94
N LYS A 616 -4.83 14.49 -29.80
CA LYS A 616 -5.61 13.29 -30.11
C LYS A 616 -6.67 13.07 -29.04
N ASN A 617 -7.93 13.00 -29.45
CA ASN A 617 -9.03 12.58 -28.59
C ASN A 617 -8.97 11.06 -28.30
N TYR A 618 -9.91 10.58 -27.48
CA TYR A 618 -9.95 9.18 -27.07
C TYR A 618 -10.11 8.23 -28.26
N LEU A 619 -10.98 8.54 -29.23
CA LEU A 619 -11.17 7.69 -30.42
C LEU A 619 -9.93 7.63 -31.31
N SER A 620 -9.17 8.73 -31.43
CA SER A 620 -7.88 8.73 -32.15
C SER A 620 -6.87 7.81 -31.46
N GLN A 621 -6.80 7.84 -30.13
CA GLN A 621 -5.92 6.97 -29.34
C GLN A 621 -6.34 5.50 -29.45
N LEU A 622 -7.64 5.23 -29.43
CA LEU A 622 -8.23 3.91 -29.63
C LEU A 622 -7.88 3.37 -31.03
N ALA A 623 -8.16 4.14 -32.08
CA ALA A 623 -7.89 3.78 -33.47
C ALA A 623 -6.40 3.51 -33.78
N TYR A 624 -5.50 4.13 -33.01
CA TYR A 624 -4.06 3.94 -33.15
C TYR A 624 -3.55 2.62 -32.54
N ASN A 625 -4.36 1.95 -31.72
CA ASN A 625 -3.96 0.75 -31.00
C ASN A 625 -4.05 -0.50 -31.90
N GLU A 626 -2.98 -1.26 -32.04
CA GLU A 626 -2.94 -2.42 -32.95
C GLU A 626 -3.70 -3.66 -32.40
N ASN A 627 -4.04 -3.68 -31.11
CA ASN A 627 -4.63 -4.83 -30.43
C ASN A 627 -6.16 -4.70 -30.22
N LEU A 628 -6.85 -3.91 -31.05
CA LEU A 628 -8.30 -3.77 -30.95
C LEU A 628 -9.04 -5.06 -31.31
N HIS A 629 -10.11 -5.35 -30.57
CA HIS A 629 -11.01 -6.45 -30.89
C HIS A 629 -12.40 -5.92 -31.26
N LEU A 630 -12.89 -6.34 -32.43
CA LEU A 630 -14.11 -5.81 -33.06
C LEU A 630 -15.29 -5.74 -32.10
N ASN A 631 -15.68 -6.86 -31.49
CA ASN A 631 -16.86 -6.93 -30.62
C ASN A 631 -16.78 -5.98 -29.41
N CYS A 632 -15.58 -5.81 -28.83
CA CYS A 632 -15.40 -4.96 -27.66
C CYS A 632 -15.51 -3.47 -28.03
N VAL A 633 -14.89 -3.08 -29.15
CA VAL A 633 -14.95 -1.70 -29.66
C VAL A 633 -16.35 -1.39 -30.17
N GLN A 634 -16.99 -2.32 -30.86
CA GLN A 634 -18.36 -2.17 -31.35
C GLN A 634 -19.33 -1.93 -30.19
N GLU A 635 -19.27 -2.77 -29.16
CA GLU A 635 -20.10 -2.59 -27.96
C GLU A 635 -19.82 -1.26 -27.27
N MET A 636 -18.56 -0.84 -27.16
CA MET A 636 -18.21 0.45 -26.53
C MET A 636 -18.71 1.67 -27.32
N LEU A 637 -18.63 1.64 -28.66
CA LEU A 637 -18.91 2.80 -29.52
C LEU A 637 -20.36 2.86 -30.01
N GLN A 638 -21.00 1.73 -30.30
CA GLN A 638 -22.29 1.69 -31.01
C GLN A 638 -23.47 1.38 -30.10
N SER A 639 -23.28 0.69 -28.97
CA SER A 639 -24.40 0.33 -28.08
C SER A 639 -25.10 1.52 -27.42
N GLY A 640 -24.41 2.67 -27.32
CA GLY A 640 -24.82 3.79 -26.48
C GLY A 640 -24.74 3.51 -24.97
N ASN A 641 -24.42 2.27 -24.55
CA ASN A 641 -24.33 1.89 -23.14
C ASN A 641 -23.10 2.50 -22.46
N PHE A 642 -21.98 2.60 -23.18
CA PHE A 642 -20.70 3.06 -22.63
C PHE A 642 -20.40 4.51 -23.02
N MET A 643 -20.34 4.81 -24.31
CA MET A 643 -20.15 6.17 -24.81
C MET A 643 -21.45 6.69 -25.43
N PRO A 644 -21.91 7.91 -25.09
CA PRO A 644 -23.05 8.50 -25.77
C PRO A 644 -22.77 8.67 -27.27
N THR A 645 -23.69 8.29 -28.15
CA THR A 645 -23.52 8.36 -29.61
C THR A 645 -23.07 9.74 -30.08
N GLN A 646 -23.62 10.81 -29.49
CA GLN A 646 -23.23 12.19 -29.81
C GLN A 646 -21.76 12.49 -29.50
N VAL A 647 -21.21 11.93 -28.41
CA VAL A 647 -19.80 12.08 -28.05
C VAL A 647 -18.92 11.31 -29.03
N VAL A 648 -19.33 10.10 -29.42
CA VAL A 648 -18.63 9.30 -30.42
C VAL A 648 -18.57 10.05 -31.75
N GLN A 649 -19.72 10.47 -32.28
CA GLN A 649 -19.80 11.19 -33.56
C GLN A 649 -19.02 12.51 -33.53
N LYS A 650 -19.05 13.25 -32.42
CA LYS A 650 -18.24 14.47 -32.24
C LYS A 650 -16.74 14.17 -32.32
N GLN A 651 -16.26 13.14 -31.63
CA GLN A 651 -14.84 12.80 -31.64
C GLN A 651 -14.37 12.23 -32.98
N LEU A 652 -15.21 11.48 -33.70
CA LEU A 652 -14.90 11.00 -35.05
C LEU A 652 -14.69 12.15 -36.04
N ALA A 653 -15.41 13.25 -35.87
CA ALA A 653 -15.32 14.45 -36.71
C ALA A 653 -14.29 15.49 -36.22
N GLU A 654 -13.53 15.20 -35.16
CA GLU A 654 -12.59 16.16 -34.58
C GLU A 654 -11.15 15.82 -34.96
N THR A 655 -10.42 16.81 -35.48
CA THR A 655 -9.00 16.67 -35.80
C THR A 655 -8.11 16.91 -34.59
N ASN A 656 -6.93 16.31 -34.63
CA ASN A 656 -5.84 16.68 -33.74
C ASN A 656 -5.07 17.91 -34.26
N GLN A 657 -3.98 18.28 -33.58
CA GLN A 657 -3.20 19.47 -33.94
C GLN A 657 -2.52 19.39 -35.32
N PHE A 658 -2.47 18.19 -35.91
CA PHE A 658 -1.88 17.92 -37.22
C PHE A 658 -2.94 17.72 -38.31
N GLY A 659 -4.22 17.96 -38.01
CA GLY A 659 -5.31 17.74 -38.97
C GLY A 659 -5.72 16.28 -39.15
N ASN A 660 -5.21 15.34 -38.33
CA ASN A 660 -5.55 13.93 -38.45
C ASN A 660 -6.85 13.59 -37.72
N TYR A 661 -7.70 12.79 -38.38
CA TYR A 661 -8.94 12.23 -37.81
C TYR A 661 -8.73 10.81 -37.27
N PRO A 662 -9.60 10.31 -36.36
CA PRO A 662 -9.57 8.91 -35.91
C PRO A 662 -9.56 7.89 -37.05
N LEU A 663 -10.34 8.12 -38.12
CA LEU A 663 -10.38 7.23 -39.29
C LEU A 663 -9.00 7.06 -39.95
N MET A 664 -8.18 8.11 -39.99
CA MET A 664 -6.85 8.06 -40.58
C MET A 664 -5.92 7.14 -39.77
N TYR A 665 -6.02 7.19 -38.43
CA TYR A 665 -5.31 6.25 -37.57
C TYR A 665 -5.81 4.83 -37.74
N ALA A 666 -7.13 4.65 -37.89
CA ALA A 666 -7.72 3.33 -38.09
C ALA A 666 -7.23 2.70 -39.41
N LEU A 667 -7.25 3.45 -40.51
CA LEU A 667 -6.73 3.01 -41.81
C LEU A 667 -5.24 2.68 -41.76
N TRP A 668 -4.48 3.40 -40.94
CA TRP A 668 -3.04 3.15 -40.80
C TRP A 668 -2.74 1.90 -39.94
N LYS A 669 -3.47 1.70 -38.84
CA LYS A 669 -3.11 0.72 -37.81
C LYS A 669 -3.96 -0.54 -37.78
N GLN A 670 -5.21 -0.50 -38.24
CA GLN A 670 -6.12 -1.63 -38.15
C GLN A 670 -6.02 -2.52 -39.37
N SER A 671 -5.90 -3.82 -39.15
CA SER A 671 -5.87 -4.83 -40.21
C SER A 671 -7.26 -5.27 -40.68
N SER A 672 -8.30 -5.02 -39.89
CA SER A 672 -9.68 -5.42 -40.18
C SER A 672 -10.52 -4.27 -40.73
N ILE A 673 -11.13 -4.45 -41.90
CA ILE A 673 -12.06 -3.49 -42.50
C ILE A 673 -13.24 -3.21 -41.57
N SER A 674 -13.76 -4.25 -40.90
CA SER A 674 -14.86 -4.08 -39.94
C SER A 674 -14.48 -3.18 -38.76
N LEU A 675 -13.21 -3.22 -38.32
CA LEU A 675 -12.72 -2.28 -37.30
C LEU A 675 -12.61 -0.86 -37.86
N VAL A 676 -12.09 -0.69 -39.08
CA VAL A 676 -12.00 0.62 -39.74
C VAL A 676 -13.38 1.26 -39.88
N GLN A 677 -14.40 0.48 -40.23
CA GLN A 677 -15.78 0.95 -40.36
C GLN A 677 -16.33 1.56 -39.06
N LEU A 678 -15.88 1.11 -37.89
CA LEU A 678 -16.30 1.69 -36.60
C LEU A 678 -15.81 3.13 -36.39
N PHE A 679 -14.83 3.58 -37.18
CA PHE A 679 -14.27 4.94 -37.10
C PHE A 679 -14.76 5.86 -38.23
N VAL A 680 -15.75 5.43 -39.02
CA VAL A 680 -16.41 6.28 -40.02
C VAL A 680 -17.59 7.00 -39.34
N PRO A 681 -17.68 8.35 -39.40
CA PRO A 681 -18.84 9.05 -38.87
C PRO A 681 -20.14 8.61 -39.58
N GLU A 682 -21.25 8.56 -38.84
CA GLU A 682 -22.57 8.23 -39.40
C GLU A 682 -23.10 9.32 -40.33
N SER A 683 -22.75 10.58 -40.06
CA SER A 683 -23.12 11.72 -40.90
C SER A 683 -22.37 11.65 -42.22
N SER A 684 -23.10 11.51 -43.33
CA SER A 684 -22.53 11.48 -44.68
C SER A 684 -21.70 12.74 -44.99
N THR A 685 -22.13 13.91 -44.49
CA THR A 685 -21.38 15.17 -44.62
C THR A 685 -20.03 15.10 -43.93
N ASN A 686 -19.99 14.62 -42.67
CA ASN A 686 -18.73 14.49 -41.93
C ASN A 686 -17.84 13.41 -42.55
N ALA A 687 -18.41 12.28 -42.96
CA ALA A 687 -17.69 11.24 -43.66
C ALA A 687 -17.03 11.79 -44.94
N GLN A 688 -17.77 12.55 -45.76
CA GLN A 688 -17.22 13.18 -46.98
C GLN A 688 -16.07 14.14 -46.68
N ILE A 689 -16.21 14.98 -45.64
CA ILE A 689 -15.13 15.91 -45.22
C ILE A 689 -13.86 15.13 -44.86
N ILE A 690 -14.00 14.04 -44.10
CA ILE A 690 -12.86 13.22 -43.69
C ILE A 690 -12.24 12.48 -44.88
N TRP A 691 -13.05 11.94 -45.80
CA TRP A 691 -12.56 11.29 -47.03
C TRP A 691 -11.80 12.28 -47.92
N ASN A 692 -12.32 13.50 -48.11
CA ASN A 692 -11.61 14.53 -48.85
C ASN A 692 -10.27 14.89 -48.18
N ALA A 693 -10.20 14.94 -46.84
CA ALA A 693 -8.96 15.17 -46.12
C ALA A 693 -7.97 13.99 -46.25
N LEU A 694 -8.46 12.75 -46.39
CA LEU A 694 -7.62 11.57 -46.65
C LEU A 694 -6.96 11.63 -48.02
N ASP A 695 -7.65 12.14 -49.04
CA ASP A 695 -7.08 12.31 -50.39
C ASP A 695 -5.89 13.29 -50.36
N GLU A 696 -5.99 14.38 -49.58
CA GLU A 696 -4.89 15.33 -49.39
C GLU A 696 -3.67 14.68 -48.72
N VAL A 697 -3.88 13.86 -47.68
CA VAL A 697 -2.79 13.15 -46.98
C VAL A 697 -2.14 12.08 -47.86
N CYS A 698 -2.93 11.30 -48.62
CA CYS A 698 -2.41 10.31 -49.55
C CYS A 698 -1.58 10.96 -50.65
N PHE A 699 -2.00 12.13 -51.15
CA PHE A 699 -1.23 12.91 -52.12
C PHE A 699 0.13 13.33 -51.54
N PHE A 700 0.20 13.76 -50.28
CA PHE A 700 1.46 14.08 -49.61
C PHE A 700 2.37 12.87 -49.42
N ILE A 701 1.84 11.70 -49.04
CA ILE A 701 2.65 10.48 -48.85
C ILE A 701 3.17 9.96 -50.19
N ILE A 702 2.33 9.89 -51.21
CA ILE A 702 2.74 9.50 -52.57
C ILE A 702 3.76 10.50 -53.11
N TYR A 703 3.53 11.81 -52.96
CA TYR A 703 4.49 12.84 -53.38
C TYR A 703 5.81 12.71 -52.62
N TYR A 704 5.79 12.45 -51.31
CA TYR A 704 7.02 12.24 -50.53
C TYR A 704 7.75 10.95 -50.93
N TYR A 705 7.03 9.85 -51.17
CA TYR A 705 7.61 8.60 -51.64
C TYR A 705 8.19 8.77 -53.05
N TYR A 706 7.46 9.45 -53.94
CA TYR A 706 7.91 9.75 -55.30
C TYR A 706 9.14 10.64 -55.28
N TYR A 707 9.15 11.71 -54.46
CA TYR A 707 10.30 12.59 -54.29
C TYR A 707 11.49 11.85 -53.65
N TYR A 708 11.26 10.98 -52.68
CA TYR A 708 12.29 10.18 -52.02
C TYR A 708 12.91 9.14 -52.97
N TYR A 709 12.10 8.52 -53.83
CA TYR A 709 12.55 7.54 -54.83
C TYR A 709 13.21 8.19 -56.07
N TYR A 710 12.99 9.50 -56.30
CA TYR A 710 13.61 10.21 -57.41
C TYR A 710 14.92 10.93 -57.02
N TYR A 711 15.14 11.18 -55.73
CA TYR A 711 16.33 11.86 -55.22
C TYR A 711 17.40 10.92 -54.61
N TYR A 712 17.05 9.64 -54.40
CA TYR A 712 17.97 8.55 -54.04
C TYR A 712 17.93 7.50 -55.13
#